data_AF-A0A3M9YYU9-F1
#
_entry.id   AF-A0A3M9YYU9-F1
#
_cell.length_a   1.000
_cell.length_b   1.000
_cell.length_c   1.000
_cell.angle_alpha   90.00
_cell.angle_beta   90.00
_cell.angle_gamma   90.00
#
_symmetry.space_group_name_H-M   'P 1'
#
loop_
_entity.id
_entity.type
_entity.pdbx_description
1 polymer ?
#
loop_
_entity_poly.entity_id
_entity_poly.type
_entity_poly.pdbx_seq_one_letter_code
_entity_poly.pdbx_strand_id
1 'polypeptide(L)'
;MLDELEQSGLGWFWASDAEGHLTYLSAAIAARLDIPLPDLLGQPLATIFTVADREERGKSLALMLGAHKSFSGMAVRAARRPEGTVLRLSGQPVTTSDGRFAGFRGTGADISDEYYREEETARLARFDSLTGLSNRHRMAHQIEATLTAFRAARRNCAVMMIDLDRFKHVNDTLGHGAGDELLKQVAARLTRAIDRECEIGRLGGDEFQVMLPDIDDRGVLGDLAIKIITMLRQPYSLEDGRCVIGASVGIAIAPHDGVTRDEIVRAADLALYASKNGGRGQYRFFSGELENETIFRRRLEQDLGTALREQQLFLRFEPIVEAAAGSVASLEAHVCWEHPERGVIDEEEFAQIVDGSAMLGDVGRWAIAAACQRAASWPDSVRVAVNVPVALFLADDFTALVAEAIDSAAISPARLELEISEAVFFGDSNVVDRTLAALFKLGVRLTLDEFGSGYSSLAYLRRAPFDAIKIDQRLVAEAERQDSRELGLVRAIVALAGALQMDTMAGGIESADLLAALTASGVRYLEGPIFSEPVDEDMLAQEMAGGSWKIEPGSDRTRRARRRTVFRKIQVIHDDYAYEVTLRNLSKTGALIQGLADVPKGTQFVVDLGGGQLAVATVTRSNGDVQGLEFEQSLIEDGSGGLCTRNRVSPYALAAAGSPLAALAPGKFLSMDQGSAIPKFGYAMQPA
;
A
#
# COMPACT_ATOMS: atom_id res chain seq x y z
N MET A 1 55.94 33.54 -25.07
CA MET A 1 55.03 33.80 -23.93
C MET A 1 53.55 33.75 -24.32
N LEU A 2 53.04 34.57 -25.25
CA LEU A 2 51.63 34.47 -25.72
C LEU A 2 51.37 33.18 -26.52
N ASP A 3 52.23 32.88 -27.50
CA ASP A 3 52.11 31.63 -28.30
C ASP A 3 52.29 30.36 -27.46
N GLU A 4 53.15 30.40 -26.43
CA GLU A 4 53.35 29.30 -25.49
C GLU A 4 52.12 29.07 -24.59
N LEU A 5 51.42 30.15 -24.21
CA LEU A 5 50.16 30.07 -23.47
C LEU A 5 49.05 29.46 -24.33
N GLU A 6 48.93 29.88 -25.59
CA GLU A 6 47.96 29.32 -26.55
C GLU A 6 48.24 27.85 -26.87
N GLN A 7 49.51 27.46 -26.99
CA GLN A 7 49.91 26.06 -27.21
C GLN A 7 49.71 25.17 -25.97
N SER A 8 49.76 25.74 -24.76
CA SER A 8 49.53 24.99 -23.51
C SER A 8 48.08 24.57 -23.30
N GLY A 9 47.12 25.18 -24.01
CA GLY A 9 45.68 24.89 -23.86
C GLY A 9 45.06 25.38 -22.54
N LEU A 10 45.85 25.97 -21.63
CA LEU A 10 45.39 26.46 -20.32
C LEU A 10 44.60 27.78 -20.40
N GLY A 11 44.73 28.51 -21.51
CA GLY A 11 43.95 29.70 -21.82
C GLY A 11 43.99 30.00 -23.30
N TRP A 12 42.85 30.38 -23.87
CA TRP A 12 42.71 30.71 -25.30
C TRP A 12 42.12 32.11 -25.48
N PHE A 13 42.31 32.68 -26.65
CA PHE A 13 41.86 34.03 -27.00
C PHE A 13 40.89 33.98 -28.17
N TRP A 14 40.01 34.97 -28.20
CA TRP A 14 39.10 35.18 -29.33
C TRP A 14 38.88 36.66 -29.57
N ALA A 15 38.52 36.99 -30.81
CA ALA A 15 38.09 38.32 -31.19
C ALA A 15 36.93 38.25 -32.17
N SER A 16 36.13 39.32 -32.19
CA SER A 16 35.05 39.52 -33.16
C SER A 16 35.09 40.91 -33.76
N ASP A 17 34.42 41.06 -34.91
CA ASP A 17 34.14 42.36 -35.53
C ASP A 17 32.95 43.08 -34.84
N ALA A 18 32.60 44.26 -35.34
CA ALA A 18 31.53 45.08 -34.79
C ALA A 18 30.13 44.44 -34.93
N GLU A 19 29.98 43.51 -35.87
CA GLU A 19 28.76 42.74 -36.11
C GLU A 19 28.71 41.45 -35.27
N GLY A 20 29.78 41.12 -34.52
CA GLY A 20 29.87 39.97 -33.63
C GLY A 20 30.31 38.67 -34.32
N HIS A 21 30.82 38.73 -35.55
CA HIS A 21 31.42 37.58 -36.23
C HIS A 21 32.82 37.33 -35.71
N LEU A 22 33.15 36.05 -35.51
CA LEU A 22 34.44 35.63 -34.97
C LEU A 22 35.56 35.89 -35.99
N THR A 23 36.46 36.83 -35.69
CA THR A 23 37.60 37.17 -36.55
C THR A 23 38.88 36.46 -36.15
N TYR A 24 38.96 35.99 -34.90
CA TYR A 24 40.12 35.26 -34.39
C TYR A 24 39.68 34.26 -33.32
N LEU A 25 40.30 33.09 -33.33
CA LEU A 25 40.17 32.07 -32.29
C LEU A 25 41.48 31.28 -32.26
N SER A 26 42.05 31.10 -31.07
CA SER A 26 43.28 30.30 -30.93
C SER A 26 43.06 28.88 -31.48
N ALA A 27 44.00 28.37 -32.29
CA ALA A 27 43.80 27.08 -32.98
C ALA A 27 43.65 25.88 -32.03
N ALA A 28 44.27 25.94 -30.85
CA ALA A 28 44.20 24.90 -29.82
C ALA A 28 42.75 24.62 -29.37
N ILE A 29 41.88 25.64 -29.32
CA ILE A 29 40.50 25.43 -28.89
C ILE A 29 39.62 24.86 -30.00
N ALA A 30 39.88 25.18 -31.28
CA ALA A 30 39.16 24.58 -32.40
C ALA A 30 39.37 23.05 -32.45
N ALA A 31 40.61 22.60 -32.20
CA ALA A 31 40.93 21.19 -32.06
C ALA A 31 40.21 20.54 -30.87
N ARG A 32 40.12 21.23 -29.73
CA ARG A 32 39.42 20.76 -28.52
C ARG A 32 37.92 20.61 -28.74
N LEU A 33 37.32 21.52 -29.50
CA LEU A 33 35.91 21.51 -29.87
C LEU A 33 35.55 20.45 -30.92
N ASP A 34 36.56 19.80 -31.53
CA ASP A 34 36.39 18.90 -32.68
C ASP A 34 35.67 19.58 -33.86
N ILE A 35 35.95 20.87 -34.08
CA ILE A 35 35.40 21.66 -35.18
C ILE A 35 36.55 22.36 -35.92
N PRO A 36 36.66 22.21 -37.25
CA PRO A 36 37.68 22.90 -38.03
C PRO A 36 37.60 24.42 -37.84
N LEU A 37 38.74 25.07 -37.57
CA LEU A 37 38.81 26.52 -37.39
C LEU A 37 38.19 27.33 -38.57
N PRO A 38 38.35 26.93 -39.85
CA PRO A 38 37.71 27.62 -40.96
C PRO A 38 36.17 27.64 -40.90
N ASP A 39 35.56 26.68 -40.21
CA ASP A 39 34.10 26.59 -40.06
C ASP A 39 33.58 27.49 -38.93
N LEU A 40 34.48 27.99 -38.07
CA LEU A 40 34.18 28.86 -36.94
C LEU A 40 34.40 30.34 -37.28
N LEU A 41 35.44 30.66 -38.05
CA LEU A 41 35.76 32.04 -38.42
C LEU A 41 34.68 32.64 -39.34
N GLY A 42 34.36 33.90 -39.12
CA GLY A 42 33.32 34.63 -39.83
C GLY A 42 31.88 34.28 -39.42
N GLN A 43 31.68 33.36 -38.47
CA GLN A 43 30.36 33.04 -37.93
C GLN A 43 30.04 33.90 -36.69
N PRO A 44 28.77 34.25 -36.44
CA PRO A 44 28.38 34.96 -35.22
C PRO A 44 28.68 34.15 -33.96
N LEU A 45 29.34 34.76 -32.97
CA LEU A 45 29.76 34.06 -31.74
C LEU A 45 28.59 33.37 -31.01
N ALA A 46 27.41 34.00 -31.00
CA ALA A 46 26.20 33.48 -30.37
C ALA A 46 25.57 32.27 -31.11
N THR A 47 25.97 32.01 -32.36
CA THR A 47 25.56 30.81 -33.11
C THR A 47 26.55 29.67 -32.92
N ILE A 48 27.81 29.99 -32.61
CA ILE A 48 28.85 29.01 -32.32
C ILE A 48 28.68 28.44 -30.91
N PHE A 49 28.39 29.31 -29.93
CA PHE A 49 28.35 28.95 -28.52
C PHE A 49 26.98 29.17 -27.89
N THR A 50 26.52 28.19 -27.12
CA THR A 50 25.32 28.26 -26.27
C THR A 50 25.71 28.12 -24.81
N VAL A 51 24.96 28.73 -23.90
CA VAL A 51 25.22 28.63 -22.45
C VAL A 51 25.08 27.18 -21.99
N ALA A 52 26.01 26.73 -21.13
CA ALA A 52 26.05 25.36 -20.63
C ALA A 52 24.97 25.10 -19.56
N ASP A 53 24.71 26.07 -18.69
CA ASP A 53 23.75 25.94 -17.58
C ASP A 53 22.29 26.11 -18.03
N ARG A 54 21.46 25.14 -17.66
CA ARG A 54 20.00 25.16 -17.92
C ARG A 54 19.19 25.89 -16.84
N GLU A 55 19.70 26.02 -15.62
CA GLU A 55 18.96 26.60 -14.48
C GLU A 55 19.13 28.13 -14.33
N GLU A 56 20.20 28.74 -14.85
CA GLU A 56 20.39 30.21 -14.80
C GLU A 56 19.63 30.94 -15.92
N ARG A 57 18.30 30.99 -15.78
CA ARG A 57 17.42 31.82 -16.64
C ARG A 57 17.77 33.31 -16.46
N GLY A 58 18.74 33.82 -17.22
CA GLY A 58 19.08 35.25 -17.22
C GLY A 58 20.39 35.65 -17.88
N LYS A 59 21.37 34.74 -18.04
CA LYS A 59 22.65 35.06 -18.69
C LYS A 59 22.59 34.63 -20.17
N SER A 60 22.30 35.56 -21.08
CA SER A 60 22.33 35.29 -22.53
C SER A 60 23.57 35.91 -23.17
N LEU A 61 24.41 35.07 -23.79
CA LEU A 61 25.58 35.54 -24.54
C LEU A 61 25.17 36.54 -25.64
N ALA A 62 24.09 36.25 -26.37
CA ALA A 62 23.56 37.12 -27.41
C ALA A 62 23.14 38.50 -26.86
N LEU A 63 22.56 38.54 -25.65
CA LEU A 63 22.15 39.79 -25.01
C LEU A 63 23.36 40.63 -24.57
N MET A 64 24.41 40.00 -24.04
CA MET A 64 25.64 40.71 -23.63
C MET A 64 26.38 41.29 -24.84
N LEU A 65 26.45 40.53 -25.94
CA LEU A 65 27.04 40.99 -27.19
C LEU A 65 26.24 42.15 -27.79
N GLY A 66 24.91 42.01 -27.90
CA GLY A 66 24.05 43.07 -28.47
C GLY A 66 24.00 44.35 -27.63
N ALA A 67 24.22 44.27 -26.31
CA ALA A 67 24.29 45.43 -25.43
C ALA A 67 25.69 46.05 -25.35
N HIS A 68 26.69 45.51 -26.07
CA HIS A 68 28.10 45.90 -25.98
C HIS A 68 28.65 45.92 -24.54
N LYS A 69 28.19 45.00 -23.68
CA LYS A 69 28.60 44.92 -22.28
C LYS A 69 29.69 43.88 -22.07
N SER A 70 30.66 44.20 -21.21
CA SER A 70 31.63 43.22 -20.74
C SER A 70 30.95 42.08 -19.98
N PHE A 71 31.45 40.87 -20.16
CA PHE A 71 31.01 39.68 -19.43
C PHE A 71 32.21 38.84 -19.02
N SER A 72 32.08 38.10 -17.93
CA SER A 72 33.15 37.25 -17.41
C SER A 72 32.58 35.97 -16.83
N GLY A 73 33.31 34.87 -17.00
CA GLY A 73 33.01 33.60 -16.34
C GLY A 73 31.78 32.86 -16.88
N MET A 74 31.40 33.09 -18.13
CA MET A 74 30.21 32.46 -18.71
C MET A 74 30.53 31.05 -19.22
N ALA A 75 29.90 30.03 -18.64
CA ALA A 75 30.06 28.66 -19.13
C ALA A 75 29.27 28.45 -20.44
N VAL A 76 29.95 28.00 -21.49
CA VAL A 76 29.39 27.79 -22.84
C VAL A 76 29.81 26.45 -23.43
N ARG A 77 29.02 25.93 -24.36
CA ARG A 77 29.28 24.73 -25.18
C ARG A 77 29.14 25.08 -26.65
N ALA A 78 29.79 24.32 -27.52
CA ALA A 78 29.56 24.46 -28.96
C ALA A 78 28.11 24.05 -29.30
N ALA A 79 27.38 24.93 -29.99
CA ALA A 79 25.98 24.70 -30.37
C ALA A 79 25.79 23.43 -31.21
N ARG A 80 26.79 23.09 -32.03
CA ARG A 80 26.80 21.88 -32.87
C ARG A 80 27.16 20.59 -32.11
N ARG A 81 27.67 20.69 -30.88
CA ARG A 81 28.10 19.59 -30.02
C ARG A 81 27.66 19.85 -28.57
N PRO A 82 26.35 19.75 -28.26
CA PRO A 82 25.81 20.11 -26.95
C PRO A 82 26.32 19.23 -25.78
N GLU A 83 26.86 18.03 -26.05
CA GLU A 83 27.49 17.16 -25.05
C GLU A 83 29.04 17.18 -25.11
N GLY A 84 29.60 18.17 -25.79
CA GLY A 84 31.05 18.32 -25.94
C GLY A 84 31.72 19.09 -24.79
N THR A 85 32.91 19.60 -25.08
CA THR A 85 33.73 20.42 -24.18
C THR A 85 32.97 21.64 -23.66
N VAL A 86 33.13 21.92 -22.36
CA VAL A 86 32.57 23.10 -21.69
C VAL A 86 33.66 24.15 -21.50
N LEU A 87 33.39 25.36 -21.95
CA LEU A 87 34.35 26.47 -21.93
C LEU A 87 33.85 27.61 -21.05
N ARG A 88 34.74 28.22 -20.29
CA ARG A 88 34.47 29.46 -19.55
C ARG A 88 34.90 30.63 -20.42
N LEU A 89 33.94 31.48 -20.81
CA LEU A 89 34.13 32.61 -21.73
C LEU A 89 34.06 33.95 -20.99
N SER A 90 35.01 34.84 -21.31
CA SER A 90 35.01 36.24 -20.90
C SER A 90 35.23 37.13 -22.11
N GLY A 91 34.60 38.30 -22.15
CA GLY A 91 34.68 39.23 -23.28
C GLY A 91 34.55 40.69 -22.85
N GLN A 92 35.33 41.55 -23.49
CA GLN A 92 35.28 43.00 -23.32
C GLN A 92 35.08 43.69 -24.68
N PRO A 93 34.21 44.73 -24.74
CA PRO A 93 34.02 45.51 -25.95
C PRO A 93 35.30 46.31 -26.25
N VAL A 94 35.69 46.32 -27.53
CA VAL A 94 36.80 47.12 -28.04
C VAL A 94 36.20 48.34 -28.73
N THR A 95 36.79 49.51 -28.50
CA THR A 95 36.45 50.73 -29.23
C THR A 95 37.65 51.21 -30.05
N THR A 96 37.35 51.81 -31.19
CA THR A 96 38.33 52.53 -32.01
C THR A 96 38.79 53.81 -31.32
N SER A 97 39.87 54.42 -31.81
CA SER A 97 40.36 55.73 -31.33
C SER A 97 39.27 56.83 -31.33
N ASP A 98 38.28 56.69 -32.19
CA ASP A 98 37.19 57.65 -32.38
C ASP A 98 35.94 57.31 -31.53
N GLY A 99 36.07 56.37 -30.59
CA GLY A 99 35.01 55.98 -29.65
C GLY A 99 33.92 55.07 -30.22
N ARG A 100 34.03 54.62 -31.47
CA ARG A 100 33.07 53.68 -32.08
C ARG A 100 33.39 52.24 -31.67
N PHE A 101 32.35 51.46 -31.39
CA PHE A 101 32.45 50.03 -31.12
C PHE A 101 33.09 49.28 -32.31
N ALA A 102 34.06 48.44 -32.02
CA ALA A 102 34.91 47.74 -33.00
C ALA A 102 34.84 46.21 -32.88
N GLY A 103 33.92 45.70 -32.05
CA GLY A 103 33.79 44.28 -31.73
C GLY A 103 34.26 43.93 -30.31
N PHE A 104 34.43 42.64 -30.05
CA PHE A 104 34.88 42.14 -28.74
C PHE A 104 36.25 41.48 -28.82
N ARG A 105 36.98 41.52 -27.70
CA ARG A 105 38.12 40.64 -27.44
C ARG A 105 37.90 39.93 -26.12
N GLY A 106 38.37 38.70 -26.04
CA GLY A 106 38.15 37.91 -24.85
C GLY A 106 39.10 36.75 -24.71
N THR A 107 38.91 36.09 -23.59
CA THR A 107 39.63 34.88 -23.22
C THR A 107 38.64 33.75 -22.97
N GLY A 108 39.13 32.53 -23.01
CA GLY A 108 38.45 31.44 -22.37
C GLY A 108 39.39 30.38 -21.81
N ALA A 109 38.80 29.48 -21.05
CA ALA A 109 39.48 28.32 -20.48
C ALA A 109 38.61 27.08 -20.68
N ASP A 110 39.23 25.92 -20.91
CA ASP A 110 38.53 24.64 -20.84
C ASP A 110 38.26 24.32 -19.37
N ILE A 111 36.99 24.20 -19.02
CA ILE A 111 36.53 23.86 -17.67
C ILE A 111 35.77 22.54 -17.67
N SER A 112 35.93 21.69 -18.70
CA SER A 112 35.15 20.46 -18.84
C SER A 112 35.27 19.56 -17.61
N ASP A 113 36.49 19.29 -17.14
CA ASP A 113 36.72 18.44 -15.98
C ASP A 113 36.15 19.06 -14.68
N GLU A 114 36.27 20.37 -14.51
CA GLU A 114 35.72 21.10 -13.35
C GLU A 114 34.18 21.07 -13.39
N TYR A 115 33.61 21.44 -14.54
CA TYR A 115 32.18 21.52 -14.76
C TYR A 115 31.49 20.15 -14.62
N TYR A 116 32.00 19.10 -15.26
CA TYR A 116 31.40 17.77 -15.16
C TYR A 116 31.58 17.17 -13.76
N ARG A 117 32.67 17.47 -13.06
CA ARG A 117 32.80 17.08 -11.64
C ARG A 117 31.81 17.82 -10.76
N GLU A 118 31.61 19.12 -10.97
CA GLU A 118 30.62 19.91 -10.23
C GLU A 118 29.19 19.45 -10.55
N GLU A 119 28.88 19.16 -11.81
CA GLU A 119 27.60 18.63 -12.28
C GLU A 119 27.32 17.25 -11.67
N GLU A 120 28.31 16.34 -11.69
CA GLU A 120 28.24 15.04 -11.02
C GLU A 120 28.09 15.20 -9.50
N THR A 121 28.83 16.12 -8.88
CA THR A 121 28.73 16.40 -7.44
C THR A 121 27.34 16.92 -7.08
N ALA A 122 26.81 17.86 -7.86
CA ALA A 122 25.46 18.40 -7.68
C ALA A 122 24.39 17.34 -7.93
N ARG A 123 24.60 16.44 -8.89
CA ARG A 123 23.73 15.29 -9.15
C ARG A 123 23.74 14.32 -7.97
N LEU A 124 24.90 13.90 -7.48
CA LEU A 124 25.04 13.00 -6.32
C LEU A 124 24.49 13.62 -5.03
N ALA A 125 24.56 14.95 -4.90
CA ALA A 125 23.92 15.66 -3.80
C ALA A 125 22.38 15.62 -3.85
N ARG A 126 21.78 15.36 -5.03
CA ARG A 126 20.33 15.43 -5.26
C ARG A 126 19.67 14.07 -5.57
N PHE A 127 20.42 13.10 -6.08
CA PHE A 127 19.88 11.85 -6.61
C PHE A 127 20.60 10.62 -6.03
N ASP A 128 19.86 9.53 -5.90
CA ASP A 128 20.38 8.21 -5.55
C ASP A 128 21.13 7.63 -6.75
N SER A 129 22.38 7.20 -6.54
CA SER A 129 23.27 6.76 -7.61
C SER A 129 22.86 5.42 -8.25
N LEU A 130 22.11 4.59 -7.53
CA LEU A 130 21.70 3.27 -7.98
C LEU A 130 20.44 3.34 -8.86
N THR A 131 19.43 4.08 -8.39
CA THR A 131 18.08 4.11 -8.95
C THR A 131 17.81 5.34 -9.81
N GLY A 132 18.60 6.41 -9.65
CA GLY A 132 18.38 7.70 -10.33
C GLY A 132 17.22 8.52 -9.76
N LEU A 133 16.54 8.03 -8.73
CA LEU A 133 15.49 8.75 -8.00
C LEU A 133 16.08 9.85 -7.12
N SER A 134 15.22 10.70 -6.56
CA SER A 134 15.67 11.69 -5.57
C SER A 134 16.26 11.00 -4.33
N ASN A 135 17.35 11.54 -3.82
CA ASN A 135 17.93 11.02 -2.57
C ASN A 135 17.21 11.61 -1.35
N ARG A 136 17.57 11.14 -0.16
CA ARG A 136 17.05 11.62 1.13
C ARG A 136 17.14 13.14 1.29
N HIS A 137 18.24 13.77 0.86
CA HIS A 137 18.44 15.22 0.99
C HIS A 137 17.48 16.01 0.12
N ARG A 138 17.33 15.62 -1.15
CA ARG A 138 16.42 16.28 -2.08
C ARG A 138 14.96 16.09 -1.67
N MET A 139 14.56 14.89 -1.25
CA MET A 139 13.21 14.63 -0.74
C MET A 139 12.89 15.54 0.46
N ALA A 140 13.80 15.60 1.42
CA ALA A 140 13.64 16.46 2.59
C ALA A 140 13.46 17.94 2.22
N HIS A 141 14.28 18.44 1.29
CA HIS A 141 14.18 19.82 0.80
C HIS A 141 12.86 20.08 0.06
N GLN A 142 12.45 19.16 -0.82
CA GLN A 142 11.24 19.32 -1.63
C GLN A 142 9.97 19.33 -0.76
N ILE A 143 9.91 18.45 0.26
CA ILE A 143 8.79 18.43 1.22
C ILE A 143 8.75 19.75 2.00
N GLU A 144 9.89 20.20 2.54
CA GLU A 144 9.95 21.44 3.31
C GLU A 144 9.55 22.67 2.48
N ALA A 145 10.07 22.79 1.27
CA ALA A 145 9.73 23.86 0.34
C ALA A 145 8.24 23.85 -0.03
N THR A 146 7.67 22.67 -0.32
CA THR A 146 6.25 22.50 -0.67
C THR A 146 5.35 22.86 0.50
N LEU A 147 5.61 22.35 1.71
CA LEU A 147 4.83 22.67 2.91
C LEU A 147 4.87 24.16 3.23
N THR A 148 6.03 24.80 3.07
CA THR A 148 6.19 26.25 3.29
C THR A 148 5.33 27.05 2.30
N ALA A 149 5.37 26.71 1.02
CA ALA A 149 4.56 27.37 -0.01
C ALA A 149 3.05 27.12 0.21
N PHE A 150 2.67 25.89 0.57
CA PHE A 150 1.27 25.48 0.68
C PHE A 150 0.60 25.99 1.94
N ARG A 151 1.37 26.29 2.99
CA ARG A 151 0.85 26.92 4.21
C ARG A 151 0.16 28.26 3.91
N ALA A 152 0.73 29.08 3.03
CA ALA A 152 0.13 30.35 2.63
C ALA A 152 -1.10 30.14 1.73
N ALA A 153 -1.05 29.14 0.83
CA ALA A 153 -2.13 28.81 -0.09
C ALA A 153 -3.26 27.94 0.51
N ARG A 154 -3.11 27.49 1.76
CA ARG A 154 -4.01 26.53 2.45
C ARG A 154 -4.21 25.23 1.66
N ARG A 155 -3.13 24.72 1.06
CA ARG A 155 -3.12 23.48 0.26
C ARG A 155 -2.54 22.32 1.06
N ASN A 156 -2.86 21.10 0.64
CA ASN A 156 -2.46 19.88 1.33
C ASN A 156 -1.26 19.21 0.66
N CYS A 157 -0.55 18.34 1.38
CA CYS A 157 0.53 17.54 0.82
C CYS A 157 0.54 16.16 1.48
N ALA A 158 0.45 15.10 0.68
CA ALA A 158 0.55 13.74 1.18
C ALA A 158 1.97 13.19 1.00
N VAL A 159 2.43 12.43 1.99
CA VAL A 159 3.69 11.71 1.98
C VAL A 159 3.41 10.22 2.19
N MET A 160 3.92 9.39 1.28
CA MET A 160 3.92 7.93 1.43
C MET A 160 5.34 7.46 1.72
N MET A 161 5.51 6.66 2.77
CA MET A 161 6.71 5.88 3.03
C MET A 161 6.48 4.44 2.60
N ILE A 162 7.44 3.85 1.88
CA ILE A 162 7.32 2.52 1.28
C ILE A 162 8.55 1.71 1.69
N ASP A 163 8.33 0.46 2.08
CA ASP A 163 9.40 -0.49 2.37
C ASP A 163 9.15 -1.81 1.65
N LEU A 164 10.22 -2.42 1.15
CA LEU A 164 10.13 -3.67 0.40
C LEU A 164 10.17 -4.88 1.35
N ASP A 165 9.05 -5.59 1.44
CA ASP A 165 8.95 -6.76 2.29
C ASP A 165 9.83 -7.90 1.76
N ARG A 166 10.57 -8.53 2.68
CA ARG A 166 11.50 -9.65 2.41
C ARG A 166 12.66 -9.29 1.46
N PHE A 167 12.98 -8.01 1.25
CA PHE A 167 14.16 -7.62 0.45
C PHE A 167 15.47 -8.22 0.97
N LYS A 168 15.65 -8.27 2.29
CA LYS A 168 16.82 -8.93 2.90
C LYS A 168 16.94 -10.40 2.49
N HIS A 169 15.83 -11.14 2.39
CA HIS A 169 15.86 -12.54 1.96
C HIS A 169 16.36 -12.69 0.52
N VAL A 170 16.07 -11.72 -0.35
CA VAL A 170 16.63 -11.70 -1.72
C VAL A 170 18.14 -11.53 -1.69
N ASN A 171 18.66 -10.58 -0.89
CA ASN A 171 20.10 -10.40 -0.73
C ASN A 171 20.78 -11.65 -0.16
N ASP A 172 20.17 -12.27 0.84
CA ASP A 172 20.72 -13.45 1.51
C ASP A 172 20.71 -14.70 0.61
N THR A 173 19.76 -14.80 -0.33
CA THR A 173 19.57 -15.97 -1.20
C THR A 173 20.23 -15.84 -2.57
N LEU A 174 20.13 -14.65 -3.19
CA LEU A 174 20.59 -14.38 -4.56
C LEU A 174 21.80 -13.42 -4.61
N GLY A 175 22.20 -12.85 -3.48
CA GLY A 175 23.34 -11.93 -3.39
C GLY A 175 23.00 -10.45 -3.62
N HIS A 176 23.94 -9.58 -3.27
CA HIS A 176 23.76 -8.13 -3.33
C HIS A 176 23.60 -7.57 -4.76
N GLY A 177 24.22 -8.20 -5.77
CA GLY A 177 24.04 -7.78 -7.17
C GLY A 177 22.59 -7.91 -7.64
N ALA A 178 21.95 -9.03 -7.31
CA ALA A 178 20.53 -9.27 -7.56
C ALA A 178 19.64 -8.27 -6.78
N GLY A 179 20.02 -7.91 -5.55
CA GLY A 179 19.35 -6.87 -4.78
C GLY A 179 19.42 -5.49 -5.43
N ASP A 180 20.58 -5.11 -5.96
CA ASP A 180 20.77 -3.85 -6.67
C ASP A 180 19.96 -3.79 -7.97
N GLU A 181 19.90 -4.88 -8.73
CA GLU A 181 19.05 -5.01 -9.91
C GLU A 181 17.56 -4.88 -9.54
N LEU A 182 17.13 -5.57 -8.48
CA LEU A 182 15.78 -5.51 -7.96
C LEU A 182 15.38 -4.06 -7.61
N LEU A 183 16.24 -3.32 -6.92
CA LEU A 183 15.97 -1.92 -6.55
C LEU A 183 15.79 -1.00 -7.78
N LYS A 184 16.56 -1.23 -8.85
CA LYS A 184 16.37 -0.50 -10.12
C LYS A 184 15.02 -0.82 -10.76
N GLN A 185 14.63 -2.10 -10.78
CA GLN A 185 13.34 -2.51 -11.31
C GLN A 185 12.16 -1.96 -10.47
N VAL A 186 12.30 -1.92 -9.14
CA VAL A 186 11.33 -1.31 -8.21
C VAL A 186 11.16 0.18 -8.52
N ALA A 187 12.25 0.94 -8.64
CA ALA A 187 12.21 2.36 -8.98
C ALA A 187 11.46 2.62 -10.31
N ALA A 188 11.73 1.79 -11.33
CA ALA A 188 11.05 1.87 -12.62
C ALA A 188 9.56 1.49 -12.55
N ARG A 189 9.17 0.56 -11.67
CA ARG A 189 7.76 0.21 -11.44
C ARG A 189 7.01 1.29 -10.68
N LEU A 190 7.61 1.86 -9.63
CA LEU A 190 7.05 2.99 -8.89
C LEU A 190 6.77 4.18 -9.79
N THR A 191 7.75 4.58 -10.60
CA THR A 191 7.62 5.71 -11.54
C THR A 191 6.47 5.49 -12.54
N ARG A 192 6.24 4.25 -12.99
CA ARG A 192 5.14 3.91 -13.90
C ARG A 192 3.78 3.76 -13.20
N ALA A 193 3.77 3.36 -11.93
CA ALA A 193 2.53 3.18 -11.17
C ALA A 193 1.85 4.52 -10.86
N ILE A 194 2.64 5.58 -10.67
CA ILE A 194 2.17 6.89 -10.25
C ILE A 194 2.02 7.81 -11.47
N ASP A 195 0.83 7.80 -12.07
CA ASP A 195 0.48 8.63 -13.22
C ASP A 195 -0.03 10.01 -12.77
N ARG A 196 0.83 10.77 -12.08
CA ARG A 196 0.54 12.12 -11.57
C ARG A 196 1.81 12.85 -11.18
N GLU A 197 1.69 14.17 -11.05
CA GLU A 197 2.77 15.01 -10.52
C GLU A 197 3.11 14.58 -9.08
N CYS A 198 4.32 14.07 -8.90
CA CYS A 198 4.85 13.63 -7.62
C CYS A 198 6.38 13.69 -7.65
N GLU A 199 6.98 13.65 -6.46
CA GLU A 199 8.42 13.41 -6.30
C GLU A 199 8.61 12.02 -5.68
N ILE A 200 9.44 11.18 -6.31
CA ILE A 200 9.77 9.84 -5.82
C ILE A 200 11.26 9.82 -5.45
N GLY A 201 11.56 9.33 -4.25
CA GLY A 201 12.92 9.19 -3.77
C GLY A 201 13.22 7.85 -3.12
N ARG A 202 14.50 7.49 -3.10
CA ARG A 202 15.04 6.39 -2.31
C ARG A 202 15.81 6.96 -1.12
N LEU A 203 15.40 6.59 0.09
CA LEU A 203 15.99 7.13 1.32
C LEU A 203 17.23 6.36 1.77
N GLY A 204 17.36 5.11 1.33
CA GLY A 204 18.47 4.19 1.61
C GLY A 204 17.95 2.76 1.74
N GLY A 205 18.81 1.75 1.52
CA GLY A 205 18.40 0.35 1.61
C GLY A 205 17.23 0.02 0.68
N ASP A 206 16.15 -0.48 1.28
CA ASP A 206 14.84 -0.83 0.71
C ASP A 206 13.75 0.23 0.95
N GLU A 207 14.09 1.40 1.49
CA GLU A 207 13.14 2.47 1.81
C GLU A 207 12.96 3.45 0.64
N PHE A 208 11.71 3.65 0.23
CA PHE A 208 11.29 4.62 -0.77
C PHE A 208 10.29 5.62 -0.17
N GLN A 209 10.26 6.83 -0.72
CA GLN A 209 9.35 7.89 -0.30
C GLN A 209 8.70 8.55 -1.52
N VAL A 210 7.40 8.82 -1.43
CA VAL A 210 6.65 9.55 -2.45
C VAL A 210 6.04 10.79 -1.81
N MET A 211 6.24 11.95 -2.43
CA MET A 211 5.57 13.19 -2.07
C MET A 211 4.53 13.54 -3.16
N LEU A 212 3.29 13.74 -2.74
CA LEU A 212 2.15 14.07 -3.59
C LEU A 212 1.61 15.45 -3.20
N PRO A 213 1.85 16.50 -4.01
CA PRO A 213 1.30 17.81 -3.74
C PRO A 213 -0.21 17.85 -3.97
N ASP A 214 -0.91 18.63 -3.14
CA ASP A 214 -2.31 19.04 -3.31
C ASP A 214 -3.32 17.90 -3.33
N ILE A 215 -3.10 16.92 -2.44
CA ILE A 215 -4.02 15.81 -2.25
C ILE A 215 -4.21 15.50 -0.76
N ASP A 216 -5.46 15.36 -0.36
CA ASP A 216 -5.90 14.91 0.96
C ASP A 216 -7.02 13.85 0.91
N ASP A 217 -7.54 13.55 -0.28
CA ASP A 217 -8.55 12.51 -0.50
C ASP A 217 -7.96 11.13 -0.21
N ARG A 218 -8.36 10.55 0.93
CA ARG A 218 -7.87 9.25 1.39
C ARG A 218 -8.35 8.09 0.51
N GLY A 219 -9.45 8.24 -0.23
CA GLY A 219 -9.88 7.24 -1.20
C GLY A 219 -8.89 7.14 -2.35
N VAL A 220 -8.55 8.28 -2.95
CA VAL A 220 -7.58 8.35 -4.05
C VAL A 220 -6.17 7.90 -3.62
N LEU A 221 -5.76 8.27 -2.40
CA LEU A 221 -4.47 7.84 -1.84
C LEU A 221 -4.44 6.34 -1.54
N GLY A 222 -5.54 5.77 -1.02
CA GLY A 222 -5.69 4.34 -0.79
C GLY A 222 -5.61 3.53 -2.09
N ASP A 223 -6.35 3.94 -3.12
CA ASP A 223 -6.32 3.30 -4.44
C ASP A 223 -4.90 3.33 -5.05
N LEU A 224 -4.19 4.46 -4.90
CA LEU A 224 -2.81 4.59 -5.36
C LEU A 224 -1.88 3.65 -4.60
N ALA A 225 -2.03 3.53 -3.27
CA ALA A 225 -1.23 2.63 -2.46
C ALA A 225 -1.48 1.17 -2.82
N ILE A 226 -2.73 0.74 -3.01
CA ILE A 226 -3.07 -0.60 -3.50
C ILE A 226 -2.42 -0.84 -4.86
N LYS A 227 -2.51 0.11 -5.79
CA LYS A 227 -1.87 0.01 -7.11
C LYS A 227 -0.35 -0.17 -6.99
N ILE A 228 0.31 0.60 -6.13
CA ILE A 228 1.75 0.48 -5.87
C ILE A 228 2.08 -0.92 -5.34
N ILE A 229 1.38 -1.38 -4.31
CA ILE A 229 1.59 -2.69 -3.68
C ILE A 229 1.41 -3.81 -4.72
N THR A 230 0.30 -3.80 -5.47
CA THR A 230 0.02 -4.81 -6.50
C THR A 230 1.09 -4.83 -7.60
N MET A 231 1.57 -3.66 -8.02
CA MET A 231 2.64 -3.54 -9.03
C MET A 231 3.98 -4.06 -8.52
N LEU A 232 4.30 -3.77 -7.26
CA LEU A 232 5.56 -4.23 -6.64
C LEU A 232 5.53 -5.72 -6.31
N ARG A 233 4.36 -6.30 -6.06
CA ARG A 233 4.18 -7.74 -5.80
C ARG A 233 4.30 -8.63 -7.05
N GLN A 234 4.35 -8.04 -8.25
CA GLN A 234 4.57 -8.80 -9.49
C GLN A 234 5.98 -9.45 -9.49
N PRO A 235 6.16 -10.68 -10.03
CA PRO A 235 7.46 -11.34 -10.06
C PRO A 235 8.56 -10.51 -10.74
N TYR A 236 9.78 -10.61 -10.24
CA TYR A 236 10.98 -10.01 -10.84
C TYR A 236 11.79 -11.11 -11.52
N SER A 237 12.26 -10.82 -12.74
CA SER A 237 13.26 -11.63 -13.41
C SER A 237 14.59 -10.92 -13.24
N LEU A 238 15.50 -11.56 -12.51
CA LEU A 238 16.86 -11.12 -12.25
C LEU A 238 17.83 -12.05 -12.99
N GLU A 239 19.08 -11.65 -13.16
CA GLU A 239 20.09 -12.51 -13.81
C GLU A 239 20.26 -13.85 -13.08
N ASP A 240 20.24 -13.83 -11.74
CA ASP A 240 20.46 -14.99 -10.87
C ASP A 240 19.18 -15.78 -10.51
N GLY A 241 18.01 -15.41 -11.05
CA GLY A 241 16.76 -16.15 -10.82
C GLY A 241 15.50 -15.29 -10.83
N ARG A 242 14.41 -15.84 -10.27
CA ARG A 242 13.14 -15.12 -10.08
C ARG A 242 12.89 -14.92 -8.60
N CYS A 243 12.39 -13.75 -8.24
CA CYS A 243 11.96 -13.47 -6.87
C CYS A 243 10.63 -12.71 -6.86
N VAL A 244 9.96 -12.78 -5.71
CA VAL A 244 8.75 -12.01 -5.41
C VAL A 244 8.99 -11.30 -4.08
N ILE A 245 8.70 -10.01 -4.06
CA ILE A 245 8.74 -9.18 -2.84
C ILE A 245 7.36 -8.60 -2.59
N GLY A 246 7.08 -8.25 -1.34
CA GLY A 246 5.92 -7.42 -0.99
C GLY A 246 6.32 -5.95 -0.89
N ALA A 247 5.34 -5.10 -0.60
CA ALA A 247 5.59 -3.73 -0.19
C ALA A 247 4.59 -3.33 0.88
N SER A 248 5.09 -2.66 1.91
CA SER A 248 4.29 -2.07 2.97
C SER A 248 4.32 -0.55 2.81
N VAL A 249 3.19 0.14 3.02
CA VAL A 249 3.06 1.58 2.74
C VAL A 249 2.45 2.33 3.93
N GLY A 250 3.12 3.37 4.42
CA GLY A 250 2.59 4.31 5.40
C GLY A 250 2.25 5.64 4.76
N ILE A 251 1.08 6.21 5.05
CA ILE A 251 0.60 7.44 4.41
C ILE A 251 0.26 8.49 5.47
N ALA A 252 0.79 9.70 5.33
CA ALA A 252 0.42 10.85 6.16
C ALA A 252 0.12 12.08 5.29
N ILE A 253 -0.79 12.94 5.74
CA ILE A 253 -1.29 14.10 5.00
C ILE A 253 -1.12 15.36 5.82
N ALA A 254 -0.30 16.30 5.35
CA ALA A 254 -0.19 17.63 5.91
C ALA A 254 -1.34 18.53 5.41
N PRO A 255 -1.92 19.38 6.26
CA PRO A 255 -1.53 19.68 7.65
C PRO A 255 -2.17 18.77 8.72
N HIS A 256 -2.99 17.78 8.33
CA HIS A 256 -3.77 16.99 9.28
C HIS A 256 -2.92 16.17 10.25
N ASP A 257 -1.87 15.53 9.74
CA ASP A 257 -1.00 14.59 10.46
C ASP A 257 0.34 15.23 10.89
N GLY A 258 0.54 16.50 10.54
CA GLY A 258 1.77 17.24 10.80
C GLY A 258 1.81 18.53 10.00
N VAL A 259 2.30 19.61 10.59
CA VAL A 259 2.44 20.92 9.93
C VAL A 259 3.89 21.20 9.54
N THR A 260 4.84 20.42 10.04
CA THR A 260 6.26 20.47 9.68
C THR A 260 6.69 19.21 8.93
N ARG A 261 7.82 19.30 8.21
CA ARG A 261 8.45 18.15 7.54
C ARG A 261 8.71 16.99 8.52
N ASP A 262 9.24 17.30 9.70
CA ASP A 262 9.64 16.27 10.66
C ASP A 262 8.43 15.55 11.25
N GLU A 263 7.35 16.28 11.51
CA GLU A 263 6.08 15.69 11.94
C GLU A 263 5.49 14.78 10.86
N ILE A 264 5.41 15.26 9.61
CA ILE A 264 4.74 14.49 8.55
C ILE A 264 5.52 13.23 8.16
N VAL A 265 6.86 13.32 8.11
CA VAL A 265 7.71 12.15 7.82
C VAL A 265 7.63 11.15 8.96
N ARG A 266 7.63 11.60 10.22
CA ARG A 266 7.46 10.72 11.39
C ARG A 266 6.09 10.06 11.40
N ALA A 267 5.03 10.79 11.06
CA ALA A 267 3.68 10.23 10.97
C ALA A 267 3.59 9.15 9.88
N ALA A 268 4.17 9.39 8.70
CA ALA A 268 4.21 8.40 7.63
C ALA A 268 5.03 7.16 8.00
N ASP A 269 6.14 7.33 8.72
CA ASP A 269 6.98 6.23 9.21
C ASP A 269 6.26 5.38 10.27
N LEU A 270 5.55 6.01 11.22
CA LEU A 270 4.72 5.29 12.19
C LEU A 270 3.60 4.50 11.50
N ALA A 271 2.97 5.07 10.47
CA ALA A 271 1.97 4.37 9.66
C ALA A 271 2.58 3.19 8.89
N LEU A 272 3.77 3.35 8.32
CA LEU A 272 4.49 2.29 7.62
C LEU A 272 4.84 1.15 8.58
N TYR A 273 5.37 1.49 9.74
CA TYR A 273 5.70 0.53 10.78
C TYR A 273 4.45 -0.26 11.22
N ALA A 274 3.32 0.41 11.41
CA ALA A 274 2.04 -0.24 11.70
C ALA A 274 1.57 -1.15 10.55
N SER A 275 1.75 -0.76 9.29
CA SER A 275 1.41 -1.62 8.13
C SER A 275 2.25 -2.90 8.09
N LYS A 276 3.54 -2.84 8.46
CA LYS A 276 4.46 -3.99 8.51
C LYS A 276 4.07 -4.99 9.61
N ASN A 277 3.72 -4.50 10.80
CA ASN A 277 3.27 -5.37 11.89
C ASN A 277 1.82 -5.83 11.68
N GLY A 278 1.12 -5.21 10.74
CA GLY A 278 -0.25 -5.52 10.41
C GLY A 278 -0.48 -6.74 9.51
N GLY A 279 0.58 -7.43 9.09
CA GLY A 279 0.54 -8.52 8.08
C GLY A 279 1.38 -8.26 6.82
N ARG A 280 1.99 -7.06 6.69
CA ARG A 280 2.75 -6.62 5.50
C ARG A 280 1.91 -6.58 4.22
N GLY A 281 2.50 -6.18 3.09
CA GLY A 281 1.80 -6.22 1.80
C GLY A 281 0.52 -5.36 1.75
N GLN A 282 0.44 -4.33 2.59
CA GLN A 282 -0.74 -3.49 2.78
C GLN A 282 -0.33 -2.03 3.03
N TYR A 283 -1.30 -1.13 3.04
CA TYR A 283 -1.05 0.27 3.38
C TYR A 283 -1.68 0.63 4.73
N ARG A 284 -1.22 1.70 5.38
CA ARG A 284 -1.93 2.34 6.48
C ARG A 284 -1.86 3.85 6.36
N PHE A 285 -2.98 4.51 6.62
CA PHE A 285 -2.97 5.93 6.93
C PHE A 285 -2.53 6.14 8.38
N PHE A 286 -1.81 7.23 8.63
CA PHE A 286 -1.52 7.67 9.98
C PHE A 286 -2.83 7.97 10.73
N SER A 287 -2.94 7.43 11.94
CA SER A 287 -3.91 7.83 12.94
C SER A 287 -3.16 7.98 14.27
N GLY A 288 -3.55 8.93 15.10
CA GLY A 288 -2.92 9.10 16.42
C GLY A 288 -3.19 7.92 17.38
N GLU A 289 -4.02 6.96 16.99
CA GLU A 289 -4.27 5.71 17.74
C GLU A 289 -3.26 4.61 17.40
N LEU A 290 -2.51 4.73 16.29
CA LEU A 290 -1.54 3.72 15.84
C LEU A 290 -0.44 3.42 16.86
N GLU A 291 -0.01 4.42 17.63
CA GLU A 291 1.02 4.23 18.66
C GLU A 291 0.51 3.29 19.78
N ASN A 292 -0.77 3.42 20.15
CA ASN A 292 -1.42 2.57 21.15
C ASN A 292 -1.76 1.19 20.58
N GLU A 293 -2.30 1.12 19.36
CA GLU A 293 -2.65 -0.15 18.70
C GLU A 293 -1.43 -1.05 18.48
N THR A 294 -0.27 -0.45 18.21
CA THR A 294 0.97 -1.21 17.98
C THR A 294 1.55 -1.82 19.26
N ILE A 295 1.58 -1.05 20.36
CA ILE A 295 1.96 -1.57 21.68
C ILE A 295 0.97 -2.66 22.10
N PHE A 296 -0.32 -2.44 21.84
CA PHE A 296 -1.38 -3.37 22.16
C PHE A 296 -1.27 -4.68 21.37
N ARG A 297 -1.01 -4.63 20.06
CA ARG A 297 -0.82 -5.83 19.24
C ARG A 297 0.37 -6.67 19.70
N ARG A 298 1.50 -6.03 20.04
CA ARG A 298 2.64 -6.74 20.63
C ARG A 298 2.29 -7.44 21.94
N ARG A 299 1.43 -6.85 22.78
CA ARG A 299 0.94 -7.52 23.98
C ARG A 299 0.09 -8.73 23.62
N LEU A 300 -0.86 -8.59 22.70
CA LEU A 300 -1.68 -9.71 22.22
C LEU A 300 -0.83 -10.85 21.62
N GLU A 301 0.21 -10.53 20.85
CA GLU A 301 1.15 -11.54 20.32
C GLU A 301 1.91 -12.26 21.45
N GLN A 302 2.32 -11.55 22.50
CA GLN A 302 2.95 -12.15 23.69
C GLN A 302 1.97 -13.04 24.45
N ASP A 303 0.72 -12.59 24.57
CA ASP A 303 -0.35 -13.29 25.28
C ASP A 303 -0.85 -14.52 24.52
N LEU A 304 -0.68 -14.59 23.20
CA LEU A 304 -1.08 -15.73 22.36
C LEU A 304 -0.42 -17.05 22.80
N GLY A 305 0.84 -17.00 23.23
CA GLY A 305 1.51 -18.18 23.79
C GLY A 305 0.87 -18.67 25.10
N THR A 306 0.35 -17.74 25.91
CA THR A 306 -0.44 -18.06 27.11
C THR A 306 -1.82 -18.56 26.72
N ALA A 307 -2.48 -17.94 25.74
CA ALA A 307 -3.79 -18.34 25.23
C ALA A 307 -3.82 -19.80 24.76
N LEU A 308 -2.77 -20.23 24.04
CA LEU A 308 -2.62 -21.61 23.59
C LEU A 308 -2.51 -22.60 24.77
N ARG A 309 -1.75 -22.24 25.81
CA ARG A 309 -1.55 -23.09 27.02
C ARG A 309 -2.77 -23.12 27.92
N GLU A 310 -3.48 -22.01 28.03
CA GLU A 310 -4.65 -21.83 28.90
C GLU A 310 -5.98 -22.15 28.20
N GLN A 311 -5.93 -22.75 27.00
CA GLN A 311 -7.12 -23.17 26.24
C GLN A 311 -8.11 -22.03 25.97
N GLN A 312 -7.59 -20.82 25.73
CA GLN A 312 -8.39 -19.63 25.44
C GLN A 312 -8.79 -19.52 23.95
N LEU A 313 -8.20 -20.35 23.09
CA LEU A 313 -8.56 -20.41 21.68
C LEU A 313 -9.73 -21.37 21.47
N PHE A 314 -10.62 -21.02 20.56
CA PHE A 314 -11.75 -21.87 20.14
C PHE A 314 -12.00 -21.73 18.64
N LEU A 315 -12.82 -22.62 18.08
CA LEU A 315 -13.16 -22.62 16.66
C LEU A 315 -14.59 -22.16 16.46
N ARG A 316 -14.80 -21.36 15.42
CA ARG A 316 -16.09 -21.19 14.75
C ARG A 316 -16.05 -21.85 13.39
N PHE A 317 -17.22 -22.19 12.86
CA PHE A 317 -17.33 -22.97 11.63
C PHE A 317 -18.17 -22.24 10.60
N GLU A 318 -17.60 -21.97 9.42
CA GLU A 318 -18.33 -21.38 8.31
C GLU A 318 -18.83 -22.47 7.34
N PRO A 319 -20.13 -22.53 7.03
CA PRO A 319 -20.67 -23.54 6.14
C PRO A 319 -20.28 -23.34 4.67
N ILE A 320 -19.75 -24.40 4.07
CA ILE A 320 -19.50 -24.50 2.64
C ILE A 320 -20.62 -25.34 2.00
N VAL A 321 -21.42 -24.72 1.15
CA VAL A 321 -22.66 -25.26 0.61
C VAL A 321 -22.46 -25.75 -0.82
N GLU A 322 -22.98 -26.94 -1.15
CA GLU A 322 -23.03 -27.41 -2.54
C GLU A 322 -24.14 -26.68 -3.30
N ALA A 323 -23.76 -25.93 -4.34
CA ALA A 323 -24.64 -25.01 -5.06
C ALA A 323 -25.92 -25.68 -5.61
N ALA A 324 -25.79 -26.92 -6.10
CA ALA A 324 -26.91 -27.67 -6.69
C ALA A 324 -27.86 -28.27 -5.65
N ALA A 325 -27.35 -28.64 -4.47
CA ALA A 325 -28.10 -29.41 -3.47
C ALA A 325 -28.62 -28.55 -2.30
N GLY A 326 -27.98 -27.39 -2.06
CA GLY A 326 -28.26 -26.53 -0.90
C GLY A 326 -27.88 -27.15 0.45
N SER A 327 -27.16 -28.27 0.44
CA SER A 327 -26.65 -28.94 1.63
C SER A 327 -25.22 -28.53 1.94
N VAL A 328 -24.92 -28.42 3.22
CA VAL A 328 -23.56 -28.19 3.73
C VAL A 328 -22.70 -29.42 3.43
N ALA A 329 -21.62 -29.23 2.68
CA ALA A 329 -20.68 -30.28 2.28
C ALA A 329 -19.41 -30.28 3.13
N SER A 330 -19.00 -29.10 3.60
CA SER A 330 -17.83 -28.90 4.44
C SER A 330 -18.05 -27.71 5.38
N LEU A 331 -17.25 -27.64 6.42
CA LEU A 331 -17.21 -26.53 7.37
C LEU A 331 -15.78 -26.00 7.48
N GLU A 332 -15.58 -24.74 7.14
CA GLU A 332 -14.29 -24.06 7.29
C GLU A 332 -14.09 -23.67 8.76
N ALA A 333 -12.96 -24.09 9.33
CA ALA A 333 -12.61 -23.81 10.71
C ALA A 333 -11.88 -22.47 10.83
N HIS A 334 -12.50 -21.55 11.56
CA HIS A 334 -11.97 -20.22 11.85
C HIS A 334 -11.57 -20.13 13.32
N VAL A 335 -10.34 -19.68 13.58
CA VAL A 335 -9.82 -19.56 14.94
C VAL A 335 -10.28 -18.26 15.58
N CYS A 336 -10.85 -18.34 16.76
CA CYS A 336 -11.22 -17.21 17.60
C CYS A 336 -10.50 -17.30 18.96
N TRP A 337 -10.48 -16.20 19.71
CA TRP A 337 -9.80 -16.12 21.00
C TRP A 337 -10.68 -15.48 22.08
N GLU A 338 -10.96 -16.22 23.16
CA GLU A 338 -11.59 -15.70 24.36
C GLU A 338 -10.54 -15.04 25.28
N HIS A 339 -10.34 -13.74 25.10
CA HIS A 339 -9.32 -12.99 25.84
C HIS A 339 -9.87 -12.51 27.20
N PRO A 340 -9.16 -12.73 28.33
CA PRO A 340 -9.66 -12.40 29.68
C PRO A 340 -10.14 -10.95 29.87
N GLU A 341 -9.42 -9.98 29.29
CA GLU A 341 -9.77 -8.55 29.41
C GLU A 341 -10.70 -8.03 28.30
N ARG A 342 -10.72 -8.66 27.12
CA ARG A 342 -11.44 -8.12 25.93
C ARG A 342 -12.71 -8.88 25.60
N GLY A 343 -12.90 -10.05 26.17
CA GLY A 343 -13.88 -11.02 25.70
C GLY A 343 -13.44 -11.64 24.37
N VAL A 344 -14.42 -11.99 23.55
CA VAL A 344 -14.21 -12.71 22.30
C VAL A 344 -13.58 -11.80 21.24
N ILE A 345 -12.39 -12.17 20.81
CA ILE A 345 -11.71 -11.71 19.60
C ILE A 345 -12.14 -12.65 18.47
N ASP A 346 -12.76 -12.07 17.43
CA ASP A 346 -13.27 -12.80 16.28
C ASP A 346 -12.16 -13.27 15.32
N GLU A 347 -12.54 -14.07 14.33
CA GLU A 347 -11.64 -14.68 13.36
C GLU A 347 -10.84 -13.67 12.53
N GLU A 348 -11.41 -12.51 12.21
CA GLU A 348 -10.74 -11.49 11.39
C GLU A 348 -9.65 -10.80 12.18
N GLU A 349 -9.99 -10.37 13.41
CA GLU A 349 -9.05 -9.74 14.31
C GLU A 349 -7.97 -10.73 14.73
N PHE A 350 -8.34 -11.99 14.99
CA PHE A 350 -7.40 -13.05 15.31
C PHE A 350 -6.43 -13.34 14.16
N ALA A 351 -6.92 -13.48 12.93
CA ALA A 351 -6.10 -13.69 11.74
C ALA A 351 -5.07 -12.57 11.58
N GLN A 352 -5.47 -11.32 11.82
CA GLN A 352 -4.53 -10.21 11.84
C GLN A 352 -3.48 -10.39 12.95
N ILE A 353 -3.87 -10.64 14.19
CA ILE A 353 -2.93 -10.79 15.31
C ILE A 353 -1.88 -11.88 15.04
N VAL A 354 -2.28 -13.01 14.46
CA VAL A 354 -1.38 -14.15 14.25
C VAL A 354 -0.50 -14.03 13.00
N ASP A 355 -0.93 -13.26 11.99
CA ASP A 355 -0.19 -13.13 10.74
C ASP A 355 1.21 -12.51 10.94
N GLY A 356 2.23 -13.19 10.41
CA GLY A 356 3.64 -12.83 10.64
C GLY A 356 4.17 -13.04 12.06
N SER A 357 3.35 -13.53 13.00
CA SER A 357 3.79 -13.84 14.36
C SER A 357 4.63 -15.13 14.40
N ALA A 358 5.50 -15.25 15.40
CA ALA A 358 6.26 -16.48 15.62
C ALA A 358 5.38 -17.68 16.02
N MET A 359 4.16 -17.40 16.50
CA MET A 359 3.19 -18.41 16.96
C MET A 359 2.33 -18.97 15.83
N LEU A 360 2.41 -18.43 14.61
CA LEU A 360 1.58 -18.84 13.48
C LEU A 360 1.63 -20.35 13.22
N GLY A 361 2.81 -20.95 13.33
CA GLY A 361 2.98 -22.40 13.23
C GLY A 361 2.20 -23.14 14.32
N ASP A 362 2.41 -22.79 15.59
CA ASP A 362 1.79 -23.47 16.74
C ASP A 362 0.27 -23.34 16.76
N VAL A 363 -0.26 -22.18 16.37
CA VAL A 363 -1.71 -21.97 16.20
C VAL A 363 -2.25 -22.86 15.09
N GLY A 364 -1.57 -22.95 13.94
CA GLY A 364 -1.98 -23.85 12.86
C GLY A 364 -1.99 -25.32 13.28
N ARG A 365 -0.99 -25.75 14.08
CA ARG A 365 -0.93 -27.10 14.65
C ARG A 365 -2.12 -27.39 15.55
N TRP A 366 -2.42 -26.47 16.46
CA TRP A 366 -3.58 -26.56 17.35
C TRP A 366 -4.89 -26.58 16.55
N ALA A 367 -5.03 -25.72 15.54
CA ALA A 367 -6.24 -25.60 14.73
C ALA A 367 -6.55 -26.90 13.99
N ILE A 368 -5.56 -27.55 13.37
CA ILE A 368 -5.73 -28.85 12.70
C ILE A 368 -6.20 -29.92 13.69
N ALA A 369 -5.55 -30.03 14.85
CA ALA A 369 -5.91 -31.02 15.85
C ALA A 369 -7.33 -30.78 16.42
N ALA A 370 -7.66 -29.53 16.75
CA ALA A 370 -8.97 -29.15 17.25
C ALA A 370 -10.07 -29.38 16.20
N ALA A 371 -9.83 -28.99 14.95
CA ALA A 371 -10.77 -29.18 13.84
C ALA A 371 -11.07 -30.68 13.60
N CYS A 372 -10.05 -31.54 13.57
CA CYS A 372 -10.23 -32.99 13.47
C CYS A 372 -11.07 -33.56 14.63
N GLN A 373 -10.77 -33.14 15.86
CA GLN A 373 -11.52 -33.58 17.04
C GLN A 373 -12.99 -33.17 16.98
N ARG A 374 -13.29 -31.96 16.48
CA ARG A 374 -14.68 -31.50 16.30
C ARG A 374 -15.38 -32.25 15.18
N ALA A 375 -14.69 -32.50 14.07
CA ALA A 375 -15.25 -33.25 12.94
C ALA A 375 -15.68 -34.67 13.32
N ALA A 376 -15.06 -35.29 14.33
CA ALA A 376 -15.40 -36.63 14.80
C ALA A 376 -16.86 -36.77 15.29
N SER A 377 -17.50 -35.69 15.74
CA SER A 377 -18.90 -35.72 16.18
C SER A 377 -19.91 -35.44 15.07
N TRP A 378 -19.44 -35.04 13.88
CA TRP A 378 -20.32 -34.69 12.75
C TRP A 378 -20.64 -35.91 11.88
N PRO A 379 -21.73 -35.86 11.09
CA PRO A 379 -22.03 -36.89 10.10
C PRO A 379 -20.85 -37.11 9.13
N ASP A 380 -20.64 -38.36 8.71
CA ASP A 380 -19.54 -38.74 7.80
C ASP A 380 -19.57 -38.01 6.44
N SER A 381 -20.72 -37.49 6.05
CA SER A 381 -20.93 -36.71 4.84
C SER A 381 -20.35 -35.29 4.92
N VAL A 382 -20.08 -34.78 6.12
CA VAL A 382 -19.58 -33.42 6.34
C VAL A 382 -18.09 -33.44 6.61
N ARG A 383 -17.35 -32.63 5.84
CA ARG A 383 -15.91 -32.44 5.97
C ARG A 383 -15.57 -31.24 6.85
N VAL A 384 -14.32 -31.18 7.30
CA VAL A 384 -13.74 -30.00 7.95
C VAL A 384 -12.62 -29.44 7.08
N ALA A 385 -12.68 -28.14 6.79
CA ALA A 385 -11.64 -27.43 6.06
C ALA A 385 -10.79 -26.59 7.02
N VAL A 386 -9.47 -26.61 6.86
CA VAL A 386 -8.54 -25.87 7.72
C VAL A 386 -7.48 -25.17 6.86
N ASN A 387 -7.33 -23.87 7.08
CA ASN A 387 -6.27 -23.06 6.46
C ASN A 387 -4.89 -23.44 6.99
N VAL A 388 -3.95 -23.69 6.07
CA VAL A 388 -2.58 -24.09 6.40
C VAL A 388 -1.59 -22.95 6.12
N PRO A 389 -0.95 -22.38 7.15
CA PRO A 389 0.10 -21.39 6.94
C PRO A 389 1.28 -21.96 6.14
N VAL A 390 1.84 -21.16 5.22
CA VAL A 390 2.99 -21.56 4.37
C VAL A 390 4.16 -22.09 5.21
N ALA A 391 4.46 -21.43 6.33
CA ALA A 391 5.56 -21.83 7.21
C ALA A 391 5.32 -23.20 7.87
N LEU A 392 4.07 -23.52 8.20
CA LEU A 392 3.70 -24.82 8.76
C LEU A 392 3.76 -25.91 7.68
N PHE A 393 3.26 -25.63 6.47
CA PHE A 393 3.31 -26.57 5.35
C PHE A 393 4.74 -27.00 4.98
N LEU A 394 5.69 -26.08 5.07
CA LEU A 394 7.11 -26.32 4.77
C LEU A 394 7.89 -26.95 5.93
N ALA A 395 7.26 -27.18 7.10
CA ALA A 395 7.91 -27.82 8.23
C ALA A 395 8.09 -29.32 7.97
N ASP A 396 9.26 -29.86 8.35
CA ASP A 396 9.63 -31.27 8.10
C ASP A 396 8.66 -32.28 8.75
N ASP A 397 8.02 -31.90 9.86
CA ASP A 397 7.12 -32.74 10.64
C ASP A 397 5.63 -32.55 10.30
N PHE A 398 5.30 -31.68 9.34
CA PHE A 398 3.92 -31.33 9.03
C PHE A 398 3.06 -32.55 8.66
N THR A 399 3.57 -33.45 7.82
CA THR A 399 2.83 -34.64 7.40
C THR A 399 2.59 -35.62 8.55
N ALA A 400 3.52 -35.70 9.50
CA ALA A 400 3.38 -36.54 10.69
C ALA A 400 2.32 -35.94 11.63
N LEU A 401 2.30 -34.62 11.78
CA LEU A 401 1.29 -33.91 12.55
C LEU A 401 -0.13 -34.11 12.00
N VAL A 402 -0.31 -34.03 10.68
CA VAL A 402 -1.61 -34.27 10.05
C VAL A 402 -2.07 -35.71 10.30
N ALA A 403 -1.18 -36.68 10.16
CA ALA A 403 -1.49 -38.08 10.45
C ALA A 403 -1.90 -38.27 11.92
N GLU A 404 -1.16 -37.69 12.85
CA GLU A 404 -1.45 -37.77 14.30
C GLU A 404 -2.81 -37.15 14.65
N ALA A 405 -3.16 -36.01 14.05
CA ALA A 405 -4.44 -35.35 14.27
C ALA A 405 -5.63 -36.20 13.80
N ILE A 406 -5.50 -36.83 12.63
CA ILE A 406 -6.51 -37.73 12.06
C ILE A 406 -6.66 -38.99 12.92
N ASP A 407 -5.54 -39.62 13.27
CA ASP A 407 -5.51 -40.85 14.08
C ASP A 407 -6.09 -40.61 15.48
N SER A 408 -5.74 -39.49 16.11
CA SER A 408 -6.24 -39.12 17.45
C SER A 408 -7.73 -38.81 17.47
N ALA A 409 -8.26 -38.21 16.39
CA ALA A 409 -9.68 -37.93 16.25
C ALA A 409 -10.50 -39.13 15.72
N ALA A 410 -9.83 -40.17 15.23
CA ALA A 410 -10.43 -41.35 14.62
C ALA A 410 -11.40 -41.04 13.46
N ILE A 411 -11.08 -40.04 12.63
CA ILE A 411 -11.84 -39.69 11.43
C ILE A 411 -11.22 -40.31 10.17
N SER A 412 -12.02 -40.49 9.12
CA SER A 412 -11.47 -40.84 7.81
C SER A 412 -10.60 -39.68 7.27
N PRO A 413 -9.40 -39.93 6.73
CA PRO A 413 -8.53 -38.87 6.18
C PRO A 413 -9.24 -37.96 5.17
N ALA A 414 -10.15 -38.52 4.35
CA ALA A 414 -10.91 -37.78 3.35
C ALA A 414 -11.90 -36.75 3.94
N ARG A 415 -12.13 -36.77 5.26
CA ARG A 415 -12.93 -35.77 5.98
C ARG A 415 -12.15 -34.51 6.33
N LEU A 416 -10.82 -34.56 6.32
CA LEU A 416 -9.96 -33.39 6.49
C LEU A 416 -9.62 -32.79 5.13
N GLU A 417 -9.95 -31.53 4.95
CA GLU A 417 -9.62 -30.71 3.78
C GLU A 417 -8.61 -29.65 4.21
N LEU A 418 -7.44 -29.62 3.58
CA LEU A 418 -6.38 -28.66 3.86
C LEU A 418 -6.37 -27.59 2.78
N GLU A 419 -6.59 -26.34 3.17
CA GLU A 419 -6.54 -25.19 2.29
C GLU A 419 -5.11 -24.62 2.27
N ILE A 420 -4.51 -24.59 1.08
CA ILE A 420 -3.11 -24.25 0.87
C ILE A 420 -3.03 -23.05 -0.07
N SER A 421 -2.43 -21.95 0.40
CA SER A 421 -2.19 -20.77 -0.43
C SER A 421 -1.27 -21.08 -1.62
N GLU A 422 -1.56 -20.47 -2.76
CA GLU A 422 -0.73 -20.48 -3.96
C GLU A 422 0.73 -20.03 -3.70
N ALA A 423 0.96 -19.24 -2.65
CA ALA A 423 2.29 -18.76 -2.26
C ALA A 423 3.28 -19.89 -1.88
N VAL A 424 2.78 -21.08 -1.50
CA VAL A 424 3.64 -22.24 -1.18
C VAL A 424 4.55 -22.62 -2.35
N PHE A 425 4.12 -22.41 -3.59
CA PHE A 425 4.86 -22.82 -4.79
C PHE A 425 6.11 -21.99 -5.10
N PHE A 426 6.34 -20.88 -4.39
CA PHE A 426 7.59 -20.10 -4.49
C PHE A 426 8.71 -20.65 -3.60
N GLY A 427 8.41 -21.59 -2.71
CA GLY A 427 9.39 -22.26 -1.88
C GLY A 427 10.25 -23.27 -2.65
N ASP A 428 11.01 -24.07 -1.91
CA ASP A 428 11.79 -25.16 -2.50
C ASP A 428 10.85 -26.22 -3.09
N SER A 429 10.87 -26.35 -4.42
CA SER A 429 10.02 -27.29 -5.17
C SER A 429 10.16 -28.73 -4.70
N ASN A 430 11.33 -29.15 -4.21
CA ASN A 430 11.53 -30.52 -3.72
C ASN A 430 10.83 -30.76 -2.38
N VAL A 431 10.79 -29.75 -1.50
CA VAL A 431 10.04 -29.83 -0.24
C VAL A 431 8.55 -29.91 -0.54
N VAL A 432 8.05 -29.00 -1.38
CA VAL A 432 6.63 -28.94 -1.76
C VAL A 432 6.17 -30.25 -2.41
N ASP A 433 6.90 -30.76 -3.41
CA ASP A 433 6.54 -32.01 -4.10
C ASP A 433 6.51 -33.21 -3.13
N ARG A 434 7.44 -33.28 -2.16
CA ARG A 434 7.47 -34.35 -1.15
C ARG A 434 6.29 -34.26 -0.18
N THR A 435 5.99 -33.07 0.32
CA THR A 435 4.87 -32.85 1.26
C THR A 435 3.55 -33.18 0.59
N LEU A 436 3.30 -32.68 -0.63
CA LEU A 436 2.08 -32.99 -1.39
C LEU A 436 1.93 -34.49 -1.65
N ALA A 437 3.01 -35.18 -2.05
CA ALA A 437 2.98 -36.61 -2.28
C ALA A 437 2.70 -37.42 -0.99
N ALA A 438 3.16 -36.94 0.16
CA ALA A 438 2.89 -37.57 1.45
C ALA A 438 1.43 -37.35 1.91
N LEU A 439 0.90 -36.13 1.78
CA LEU A 439 -0.51 -35.83 2.08
C LEU A 439 -1.47 -36.63 1.19
N PHE A 440 -1.15 -36.73 -0.11
CA PHE A 440 -1.91 -37.55 -1.04
C PHE A 440 -1.94 -39.04 -0.63
N LYS A 441 -0.81 -39.57 -0.13
CA LYS A 441 -0.76 -40.95 0.39
C LYS A 441 -1.56 -41.13 1.69
N LEU A 442 -1.65 -40.08 2.52
CA LEU A 442 -2.52 -40.09 3.70
C LEU A 442 -4.01 -40.09 3.32
N GLY A 443 -4.35 -39.55 2.16
CA GLY A 443 -5.72 -39.53 1.64
C GLY A 443 -6.57 -38.35 2.15
N VAL A 444 -5.92 -37.28 2.62
CA VAL A 444 -6.57 -36.00 2.92
C VAL A 444 -6.97 -35.29 1.63
N ARG A 445 -7.98 -34.43 1.70
CA ARG A 445 -8.35 -33.58 0.57
C ARG A 445 -7.51 -32.32 0.57
N LEU A 446 -7.12 -31.85 -0.62
CA LEU A 446 -6.30 -30.65 -0.78
C LEU A 446 -7.03 -29.61 -1.62
N THR A 447 -7.11 -28.39 -1.10
CA THR A 447 -7.72 -27.26 -1.79
C THR A 447 -6.68 -26.18 -2.02
N LEU A 448 -6.55 -25.72 -3.26
CA LEU A 448 -5.67 -24.61 -3.61
C LEU A 448 -6.42 -23.30 -3.37
N ASP A 449 -5.96 -22.51 -2.40
CA ASP A 449 -6.56 -21.25 -2.01
C ASP A 449 -5.89 -20.02 -2.67
N GLU A 450 -6.60 -18.89 -2.67
CA GLU A 450 -6.20 -17.61 -3.29
C GLU A 450 -5.92 -17.70 -4.80
N PHE A 451 -6.57 -18.64 -5.50
CA PHE A 451 -6.30 -18.87 -6.92
C PHE A 451 -6.79 -17.71 -7.79
N GLY A 452 -5.91 -17.19 -8.64
CA GLY A 452 -6.19 -16.02 -9.48
C GLY A 452 -5.70 -14.69 -8.90
N SER A 453 -5.10 -14.68 -7.71
CA SER A 453 -4.47 -13.50 -7.08
C SER A 453 -3.21 -13.00 -7.80
N GLY A 454 -2.69 -13.75 -8.79
CA GLY A 454 -1.61 -13.34 -9.67
C GLY A 454 -0.37 -14.25 -9.67
N TYR A 455 -0.40 -15.39 -8.98
CA TYR A 455 0.76 -16.27 -8.77
C TYR A 455 0.74 -17.58 -9.59
N SER A 456 -0.29 -17.79 -10.41
CA SER A 456 -0.57 -19.09 -11.02
C SER A 456 0.43 -19.55 -12.07
N SER A 457 1.18 -20.60 -11.72
CA SER A 457 1.87 -21.45 -12.68
C SER A 457 1.04 -22.72 -12.89
N LEU A 458 0.32 -22.74 -14.03
CA LEU A 458 -0.39 -23.91 -14.58
C LEU A 458 0.42 -25.22 -14.52
N ALA A 459 1.75 -25.11 -14.53
CA ALA A 459 2.64 -26.26 -14.43
C ALA A 459 2.53 -26.99 -13.08
N TYR A 460 2.26 -26.29 -11.97
CA TYR A 460 2.10 -26.89 -10.64
C TYR A 460 0.73 -27.52 -10.46
N LEU A 461 -0.33 -26.84 -10.90
CA LEU A 461 -1.69 -27.39 -10.91
C LEU A 461 -1.78 -28.74 -11.63
N ARG A 462 -1.00 -28.92 -12.71
CA ARG A 462 -0.96 -30.19 -13.46
C ARG A 462 -0.24 -31.31 -12.70
N ARG A 463 0.65 -30.99 -11.75
CA ARG A 463 1.52 -31.94 -11.06
C ARG A 463 1.04 -32.26 -9.64
N ALA A 464 0.34 -31.34 -9.00
CA ALA A 464 -0.12 -31.46 -7.62
C ALA A 464 -1.51 -32.13 -7.54
N PRO A 465 -1.73 -33.03 -6.57
CA PRO A 465 -2.97 -33.76 -6.44
C PRO A 465 -4.03 -32.95 -5.66
N PHE A 466 -4.48 -31.82 -6.22
CA PHE A 466 -5.55 -31.04 -5.63
C PHE A 466 -6.93 -31.62 -5.97
N ASP A 467 -7.84 -31.52 -5.02
CA ASP A 467 -9.24 -31.88 -5.17
C ASP A 467 -10.11 -30.69 -5.60
N ALA A 468 -9.76 -29.49 -5.15
CA ALA A 468 -10.52 -28.28 -5.38
C ALA A 468 -9.64 -27.04 -5.56
N ILE A 469 -10.21 -26.04 -6.22
CA ILE A 469 -9.67 -24.69 -6.35
C ILE A 469 -10.63 -23.71 -5.69
N LYS A 470 -10.15 -22.95 -4.71
CA LYS A 470 -10.87 -21.84 -4.08
C LYS A 470 -10.46 -20.54 -4.76
N ILE A 471 -11.44 -19.87 -5.37
CA ILE A 471 -11.25 -18.66 -6.17
C ILE A 471 -11.01 -17.48 -5.23
N ASP A 472 -9.99 -16.68 -5.52
CA ASP A 472 -9.63 -15.50 -4.71
C ASP A 472 -10.85 -14.58 -4.46
N GLN A 473 -11.07 -14.25 -3.19
CA GLN A 473 -12.23 -13.47 -2.75
C GLN A 473 -12.29 -12.08 -3.38
N ARG A 474 -11.14 -11.46 -3.73
CA ARG A 474 -11.12 -10.13 -4.38
C ARG A 474 -11.67 -10.24 -5.80
N LEU A 475 -11.31 -11.30 -6.53
CA LEU A 475 -11.87 -11.58 -7.85
C LEU A 475 -13.39 -11.81 -7.77
N VAL A 476 -13.85 -12.57 -6.76
CA VAL A 476 -15.28 -12.84 -6.53
C VAL A 476 -16.04 -11.55 -6.19
N ALA A 477 -15.49 -10.71 -5.32
CA ALA A 477 -16.10 -9.45 -4.91
C ALA A 477 -16.25 -8.45 -6.08
N GLU A 478 -15.34 -8.48 -7.06
CA GLU A 478 -15.42 -7.64 -8.26
C GLU A 478 -16.37 -8.20 -9.33
N ALA A 479 -16.65 -9.51 -9.31
CA ALA A 479 -17.50 -10.19 -10.28
C ALA A 479 -18.99 -9.79 -10.21
N GLU A 480 -19.43 -9.20 -9.09
CA GLU A 480 -20.82 -8.73 -8.87
C GLU A 480 -21.23 -7.58 -9.82
N ARG A 481 -20.28 -6.82 -10.37
CA ARG A 481 -20.59 -5.72 -11.31
C ARG A 481 -21.11 -6.27 -12.64
N GLN A 482 -22.20 -5.69 -13.15
CA GLN A 482 -22.75 -6.08 -14.46
C GLN A 482 -21.69 -5.94 -15.56
N ASP A 483 -21.57 -6.96 -16.42
CA ASP A 483 -20.57 -7.05 -17.50
C ASP A 483 -19.10 -7.00 -17.03
N SER A 484 -18.82 -7.50 -15.82
CA SER A 484 -17.46 -7.59 -15.29
C SER A 484 -16.57 -8.55 -16.10
N ARG A 485 -15.35 -8.10 -16.38
CA ARG A 485 -14.28 -8.96 -16.94
C ARG A 485 -13.97 -10.11 -15.98
N GLU A 486 -14.17 -9.86 -14.71
CA GLU A 486 -13.86 -10.71 -13.56
C GLU A 486 -14.76 -11.96 -13.54
N LEU A 487 -16.06 -11.83 -13.84
CA LEU A 487 -16.92 -13.01 -14.03
C LEU A 487 -16.47 -13.87 -15.23
N GLY A 488 -15.88 -13.24 -16.26
CA GLY A 488 -15.22 -13.95 -17.35
C GLY A 488 -14.00 -14.76 -16.89
N LEU A 489 -13.19 -14.22 -15.97
CA LEU A 489 -12.09 -14.96 -15.34
C LEU A 489 -12.61 -16.13 -14.50
N VAL A 490 -13.66 -15.93 -13.70
CA VAL A 490 -14.29 -17.00 -12.91
C VAL A 490 -14.68 -18.17 -13.81
N ARG A 491 -15.36 -17.90 -14.95
CA ARG A 491 -15.70 -18.94 -15.93
C ARG A 491 -14.48 -19.65 -16.51
N ALA A 492 -13.39 -18.94 -16.74
CA ALA A 492 -12.14 -19.54 -17.23
C ALA A 492 -11.50 -20.46 -16.18
N ILE A 493 -11.54 -20.06 -14.89
CA ILE A 493 -11.07 -20.89 -13.77
C ILE A 493 -11.92 -22.15 -13.64
N VAL A 494 -13.25 -22.03 -13.73
CA VAL A 494 -14.16 -23.19 -13.71
C VAL A 494 -13.87 -24.16 -14.86
N ALA A 495 -13.66 -23.64 -16.07
CA ALA A 495 -13.29 -24.48 -17.22
C ALA A 495 -11.93 -25.19 -17.03
N LEU A 496 -10.95 -24.50 -16.43
CA LEU A 496 -9.64 -25.07 -16.11
C LEU A 496 -9.76 -26.18 -15.06
N ALA A 497 -10.48 -25.92 -13.96
CA ALA A 497 -10.73 -26.91 -12.90
C ALA A 497 -11.41 -28.15 -13.46
N GLY A 498 -12.43 -27.98 -14.32
CA GLY A 498 -13.10 -29.09 -15.00
C GLY A 498 -12.15 -29.91 -15.89
N ALA A 499 -11.23 -29.26 -16.61
CA ALA A 499 -10.22 -29.96 -17.41
C ALA A 499 -9.20 -30.75 -16.56
N LEU A 500 -8.98 -30.32 -15.32
CA LEU A 500 -8.11 -30.98 -14.34
C LEU A 500 -8.87 -31.93 -13.40
N GLN A 501 -10.18 -32.09 -13.58
CA GLN A 501 -11.07 -32.89 -12.71
C GLN A 501 -11.06 -32.44 -11.24
N MET A 502 -10.96 -31.12 -11.03
CA MET A 502 -11.02 -30.48 -9.72
C MET A 502 -12.36 -29.78 -9.53
N ASP A 503 -12.82 -29.75 -8.29
CA ASP A 503 -13.97 -28.95 -7.88
C ASP A 503 -13.60 -27.46 -7.79
N THR A 504 -14.62 -26.59 -7.78
CA THR A 504 -14.43 -25.15 -7.62
C THR A 504 -15.22 -24.63 -6.44
N MET A 505 -14.61 -23.71 -5.71
CA MET A 505 -15.16 -23.05 -4.55
C MET A 505 -15.05 -21.53 -4.70
N ALA A 506 -16.06 -20.79 -4.25
CA ALA A 506 -16.02 -19.34 -4.17
C ALA A 506 -16.62 -18.86 -2.86
N GLY A 507 -15.93 -17.92 -2.20
CA GLY A 507 -16.32 -17.39 -0.90
C GLY A 507 -16.61 -15.91 -0.83
N GLY A 508 -17.11 -15.49 0.33
CA GLY A 508 -17.51 -14.11 0.57
C GLY A 508 -18.79 -13.69 -0.14
N ILE A 509 -19.72 -14.62 -0.36
CA ILE A 509 -20.96 -14.32 -1.10
C ILE A 509 -21.95 -13.60 -0.17
N GLU A 510 -22.23 -12.34 -0.50
CA GLU A 510 -23.12 -11.47 0.29
C GLU A 510 -24.49 -11.22 -0.37
N SER A 511 -24.65 -11.51 -1.67
CA SER A 511 -25.86 -11.16 -2.44
C SER A 511 -26.40 -12.30 -3.29
N ALA A 512 -27.73 -12.32 -3.46
CA ALA A 512 -28.42 -13.32 -4.26
C ALA A 512 -28.03 -13.24 -5.75
N ASP A 513 -27.73 -12.04 -6.24
CA ASP A 513 -27.27 -11.83 -7.62
C ASP A 513 -25.90 -12.46 -7.86
N LEU A 514 -24.94 -12.24 -6.94
CA LEU A 514 -23.63 -12.87 -7.01
C LEU A 514 -23.73 -14.39 -6.89
N LEU A 515 -24.56 -14.89 -5.96
CA LEU A 515 -24.85 -16.31 -5.82
C LEU A 515 -25.34 -16.93 -7.14
N ALA A 516 -26.32 -16.28 -7.79
CA ALA A 516 -26.86 -16.73 -9.06
C ALA A 516 -25.81 -16.70 -10.18
N ALA A 517 -24.99 -15.64 -10.24
CA ALA A 517 -23.94 -15.50 -11.25
C ALA A 517 -22.83 -16.56 -11.13
N LEU A 518 -22.38 -16.85 -9.90
CA LEU A 518 -21.36 -17.88 -9.62
C LEU A 518 -21.91 -19.28 -9.90
N THR A 519 -23.14 -19.55 -9.46
CA THR A 519 -23.83 -20.83 -9.74
C THR A 519 -23.98 -21.05 -11.25
N ALA A 520 -24.42 -20.03 -11.99
CA ALA A 520 -24.55 -20.09 -13.45
C ALA A 520 -23.19 -20.24 -14.17
N SER A 521 -22.11 -19.79 -13.53
CA SER A 521 -20.74 -19.97 -14.04
C SER A 521 -20.19 -21.37 -13.80
N GLY A 522 -20.90 -22.22 -13.04
CA GLY A 522 -20.55 -23.61 -12.77
C GLY A 522 -19.69 -23.81 -11.51
N VAL A 523 -19.63 -22.82 -10.61
CA VAL A 523 -18.97 -22.98 -9.31
C VAL A 523 -19.74 -24.02 -8.48
N ARG A 524 -19.03 -25.03 -7.97
CA ARG A 524 -19.66 -26.18 -7.29
C ARG A 524 -19.97 -25.90 -5.82
N TYR A 525 -19.03 -25.32 -5.10
CA TYR A 525 -19.10 -25.05 -3.67
C TYR A 525 -19.08 -23.55 -3.40
N LEU A 526 -19.92 -23.10 -2.46
CA LEU A 526 -20.17 -21.69 -2.22
C LEU A 526 -20.20 -21.45 -0.72
N GLU A 527 -19.58 -20.36 -0.27
CA GLU A 527 -19.53 -19.96 1.14
C GLU A 527 -19.77 -18.45 1.27
N GLY A 528 -20.18 -18.02 2.46
CA GLY A 528 -20.31 -16.61 2.79
C GLY A 528 -21.61 -16.22 3.52
N PRO A 529 -21.72 -14.94 3.91
CA PRO A 529 -22.80 -14.43 4.77
C PRO A 529 -24.22 -14.61 4.21
N ILE A 530 -24.39 -14.85 2.91
CA ILE A 530 -25.70 -15.17 2.33
C ILE A 530 -26.30 -16.47 2.91
N PHE A 531 -25.44 -17.43 3.27
CA PHE A 531 -25.83 -18.69 3.91
C PHE A 531 -25.84 -18.50 5.43
N SER A 532 -24.67 -18.27 6.02
CA SER A 532 -24.50 -18.09 7.46
C SER A 532 -23.23 -17.30 7.75
N GLU A 533 -23.24 -16.57 8.86
CA GLU A 533 -21.98 -16.18 9.53
C GLU A 533 -21.34 -17.43 10.17
N PRO A 534 -20.04 -17.41 10.51
CA PRO A 534 -19.40 -18.50 11.25
C PRO A 534 -20.18 -18.85 12.52
N VAL A 535 -20.58 -20.12 12.66
CA VAL A 535 -21.41 -20.60 13.75
C VAL A 535 -20.58 -21.15 14.90
N ASP A 536 -21.14 -21.11 16.11
CA ASP A 536 -20.58 -21.77 17.28
C ASP A 536 -20.98 -23.26 17.34
N GLU A 537 -20.43 -23.96 18.32
CA GLU A 537 -20.64 -25.40 18.49
C GLU A 537 -22.09 -25.75 18.86
N ASP A 538 -22.75 -24.90 19.62
CA ASP A 538 -24.12 -25.13 20.07
C ASP A 538 -25.10 -25.10 18.89
N MET A 539 -24.97 -24.07 18.02
CA MET A 539 -25.74 -23.98 16.78
C MET A 539 -25.44 -25.16 15.85
N LEU A 540 -24.16 -25.50 15.70
CA LEU A 540 -23.74 -26.61 14.85
C LEU A 540 -24.32 -27.94 15.31
N ALA A 541 -24.30 -28.23 16.62
CA ALA A 541 -24.90 -29.44 17.18
C ALA A 541 -26.41 -29.50 16.93
N GLN A 542 -27.10 -28.35 17.02
CA GLN A 542 -28.53 -28.25 16.75
C GLN A 542 -28.87 -28.52 15.28
N GLU A 543 -28.15 -27.87 14.35
CA GLU A 543 -28.39 -28.00 12.91
C GLU A 543 -27.99 -29.39 12.37
N MET A 544 -26.94 -29.99 12.93
CA MET A 544 -26.47 -31.33 12.54
C MET A 544 -27.30 -32.48 13.14
N ALA A 545 -28.15 -32.24 14.13
CA ALA A 545 -28.97 -33.28 14.77
C ALA A 545 -29.89 -34.03 13.80
N GLY A 546 -30.26 -33.41 12.68
CA GLY A 546 -31.06 -34.02 11.61
C GLY A 546 -30.29 -34.92 10.65
N GLY A 547 -28.97 -35.07 10.80
CA GLY A 547 -28.11 -35.87 9.91
C GLY A 547 -27.80 -35.24 8.54
N SER A 548 -28.45 -34.12 8.22
CA SER A 548 -28.12 -33.28 7.06
C SER A 548 -28.46 -31.83 7.37
N TRP A 549 -27.50 -30.92 7.17
CA TRP A 549 -27.72 -29.49 7.30
C TRP A 549 -27.95 -28.87 5.92
N LYS A 550 -29.14 -28.29 5.72
CA LYS A 550 -29.48 -27.53 4.51
C LYS A 550 -29.69 -26.07 4.88
N ILE A 551 -29.11 -25.18 4.07
CA ILE A 551 -29.20 -23.74 4.28
C ILE A 551 -29.87 -23.13 3.07
N GLU A 552 -31.03 -22.53 3.25
CA GLU A 552 -31.63 -21.69 2.22
C GLU A 552 -30.95 -20.30 2.23
N PRO A 553 -30.52 -19.79 1.06
CA PRO A 553 -29.96 -18.44 0.97
C PRO A 553 -30.95 -17.41 1.49
N GLY A 554 -30.49 -16.47 2.32
CA GLY A 554 -31.35 -15.40 2.83
C GLY A 554 -31.80 -14.46 1.71
N SER A 555 -33.04 -14.61 1.22
CA SER A 555 -33.59 -13.81 0.11
C SER A 555 -33.72 -12.31 0.40
N ASP A 556 -33.88 -11.93 1.67
CA ASP A 556 -33.95 -10.53 2.14
C ASP A 556 -32.60 -10.01 2.69
N ARG A 557 -31.51 -10.81 2.63
CA ARG A 557 -30.18 -10.35 3.05
C ARG A 557 -29.59 -9.46 1.95
N THR A 558 -30.02 -8.19 1.92
CA THR A 558 -29.27 -7.14 1.23
C THR A 558 -27.91 -6.96 1.89
N ARG A 559 -26.86 -6.85 1.07
CA ARG A 559 -25.47 -6.59 1.42
C ARG A 559 -25.34 -5.78 2.72
N ARG A 560 -24.93 -6.42 3.80
CA ARG A 560 -24.53 -5.70 5.03
C ARG A 560 -23.03 -5.51 4.95
N ALA A 561 -22.58 -4.26 5.01
CA ALA A 561 -21.16 -4.00 5.15
C ALA A 561 -20.63 -4.73 6.40
N ARG A 562 -19.54 -5.48 6.20
CA ARG A 562 -18.77 -6.16 7.24
C ARG A 562 -18.61 -5.27 8.47
N ARG A 563 -18.95 -5.79 9.65
CA ARG A 563 -18.96 -5.05 10.92
C ARG A 563 -17.79 -5.49 11.76
N ARG A 564 -16.99 -4.53 12.22
CA ARG A 564 -15.95 -4.76 13.21
C ARG A 564 -16.44 -4.36 14.57
N THR A 565 -16.18 -5.19 15.57
CA THR A 565 -16.40 -4.81 16.97
C THR A 565 -15.38 -3.74 17.34
N VAL A 566 -15.86 -2.59 17.78
CA VAL A 566 -15.00 -1.48 18.24
C VAL A 566 -15.50 -1.12 19.62
N PHE A 567 -14.62 -1.00 20.62
CA PHE A 567 -15.03 -0.60 21.96
C PHE A 567 -14.29 0.66 22.40
N ARG A 568 -14.80 1.83 22.00
CA ARG A 568 -14.19 3.12 22.36
C ARG A 568 -15.23 4.22 22.54
N LYS A 569 -14.87 5.24 23.33
CA LYS A 569 -15.68 6.46 23.49
C LYS A 569 -15.50 7.37 22.28
N ILE A 570 -16.62 7.83 21.73
CA ILE A 570 -16.68 8.79 20.63
C ILE A 570 -17.67 9.91 20.96
N GLN A 571 -17.67 10.97 20.16
CA GLN A 571 -18.69 12.02 20.26
C GLN A 571 -19.68 11.88 19.11
N VAL A 572 -20.97 12.06 19.41
CA VAL A 572 -22.02 12.27 18.41
C VAL A 572 -22.65 13.63 18.63
N ILE A 573 -22.79 14.41 17.57
CA ILE A 573 -23.25 15.80 17.63
C ILE A 573 -24.65 15.86 17.02
N HIS A 574 -25.58 16.47 17.73
CA HIS A 574 -26.92 16.78 17.24
C HIS A 574 -27.23 18.24 17.52
N ASP A 575 -27.65 18.97 16.49
CA ASP A 575 -27.77 20.43 16.52
C ASP A 575 -26.45 21.05 17.04
N ASP A 576 -26.50 21.78 18.16
CA ASP A 576 -25.35 22.45 18.77
C ASP A 576 -24.81 21.74 20.03
N TYR A 577 -25.14 20.45 20.23
CA TYR A 577 -24.74 19.68 21.42
C TYR A 577 -24.01 18.38 21.08
N ALA A 578 -22.89 18.13 21.76
CA ALA A 578 -22.08 16.91 21.62
C ALA A 578 -22.32 15.93 22.79
N TYR A 579 -22.61 14.68 22.44
CA TYR A 579 -22.85 13.59 23.39
C TYR A 579 -21.71 12.57 23.34
N GLU A 580 -21.24 12.13 24.50
CA GLU A 580 -20.22 11.09 24.61
C GLU A 580 -20.87 9.70 24.64
N VAL A 581 -20.65 8.90 23.59
CA VAL A 581 -21.24 7.56 23.46
C VAL A 581 -20.15 6.52 23.29
N THR A 582 -20.50 5.26 23.58
CA THR A 582 -19.63 4.13 23.29
C THR A 582 -19.93 3.64 21.86
N LEU A 583 -18.95 3.73 20.96
CA LEU A 583 -18.99 3.00 19.70
C LEU A 583 -18.79 1.52 20.03
N ARG A 584 -19.70 0.66 19.55
CA ARG A 584 -19.74 -0.80 19.76
C ARG A 584 -19.35 -1.58 18.51
N ASN A 585 -19.85 -1.14 17.36
CA ASN A 585 -19.55 -1.73 16.06
C ASN A 585 -19.37 -0.64 15.01
N LEU A 586 -18.50 -0.88 14.02
CA LEU A 586 -18.30 0.00 12.88
C LEU A 586 -18.29 -0.82 11.58
N SER A 587 -18.90 -0.29 10.53
CA SER A 587 -18.91 -0.86 9.19
C SER A 587 -18.79 0.24 8.15
N LYS A 588 -18.55 -0.10 6.88
CA LYS A 588 -18.46 0.92 5.81
C LYS A 588 -19.71 1.79 5.74
N THR A 589 -20.89 1.24 6.01
CA THR A 589 -22.18 1.93 5.83
C THR A 589 -22.84 2.37 7.13
N GLY A 590 -22.28 2.04 8.30
CA GLY A 590 -22.95 2.39 9.55
C GLY A 590 -22.19 2.01 10.81
N ALA A 591 -22.79 2.33 11.94
CA ALA A 591 -22.23 2.09 13.27
C ALA A 591 -23.29 1.61 14.25
N LEU A 592 -22.85 0.96 15.33
CA LEU A 592 -23.66 0.74 16.51
C LEU A 592 -23.08 1.56 17.65
N ILE A 593 -23.89 2.44 18.23
CA ILE A 593 -23.52 3.25 19.39
C ILE A 593 -24.37 2.87 20.60
N GLN A 594 -23.85 3.13 21.79
CA GLN A 594 -24.56 2.93 23.04
C GLN A 594 -24.30 4.10 24.00
N GLY A 595 -25.34 4.50 24.74
CA GLY A 595 -25.24 5.42 25.87
C GLY A 595 -26.35 6.46 25.94
N LEU A 596 -27.08 6.68 24.84
CA LEU A 596 -28.22 7.60 24.79
C LEU A 596 -29.53 6.82 24.93
N ALA A 597 -30.43 7.33 25.76
CA ALA A 597 -31.74 6.70 25.99
C ALA A 597 -32.76 7.14 24.92
N ASP A 598 -33.46 6.17 24.34
CA ASP A 598 -34.69 6.35 23.56
C ASP A 598 -34.59 7.35 22.38
N VAL A 599 -33.43 7.40 21.71
CA VAL A 599 -33.24 8.27 20.54
C VAL A 599 -34.19 7.85 19.40
N PRO A 600 -35.02 8.75 18.84
CA PRO A 600 -35.96 8.41 17.76
C PRO A 600 -35.27 8.00 16.45
N LYS A 601 -35.89 7.09 15.70
CA LYS A 601 -35.50 6.80 14.32
C LYS A 601 -35.63 8.05 13.44
N GLY A 602 -34.72 8.21 12.48
CA GLY A 602 -34.64 9.40 11.61
C GLY A 602 -33.84 10.56 12.22
N THR A 603 -33.39 10.46 13.47
CA THR A 603 -32.50 11.46 14.06
C THR A 603 -31.16 11.46 13.31
N GLN A 604 -30.70 12.63 12.88
CA GLN A 604 -29.38 12.80 12.28
C GLN A 604 -28.34 13.15 13.36
N PHE A 605 -27.18 12.52 13.28
CA PHE A 605 -26.00 12.82 14.06
C PHE A 605 -24.82 13.11 13.14
N VAL A 606 -23.92 14.00 13.58
CA VAL A 606 -22.54 14.03 13.09
C VAL A 606 -21.70 13.20 14.05
N VAL A 607 -21.20 12.06 13.56
CA VAL A 607 -20.36 11.14 14.31
C VAL A 607 -18.90 11.56 14.19
N ASP A 608 -18.26 11.90 15.30
CA ASP A 608 -16.83 12.21 15.36
C ASP A 608 -16.01 10.96 15.68
N LEU A 609 -15.31 10.46 14.67
CA LEU A 609 -14.43 9.29 14.76
C LEU A 609 -12.99 9.67 15.18
N GLY A 610 -12.74 10.94 15.49
CA GLY A 610 -11.45 11.48 15.92
C GLY A 610 -10.56 11.93 14.76
N GLY A 611 -9.59 12.82 15.06
CA GLY A 611 -8.64 13.33 14.06
C GLY A 611 -9.30 14.12 12.92
N GLY A 612 -10.45 14.77 13.18
CA GLY A 612 -11.25 15.51 12.19
C GLY A 612 -12.04 14.62 11.21
N GLN A 613 -12.24 13.35 11.53
CA GLN A 613 -13.08 12.44 10.77
C GLN A 613 -14.53 12.55 11.22
N LEU A 614 -15.31 13.36 10.50
CA LEU A 614 -16.73 13.55 10.77
C LEU A 614 -17.56 12.80 9.74
N ALA A 615 -18.53 12.00 10.20
CA ALA A 615 -19.45 11.26 9.36
C ALA A 615 -20.90 11.61 9.72
N VAL A 616 -21.68 12.08 8.74
CA VAL A 616 -23.13 12.28 8.93
C VAL A 616 -23.82 10.93 8.93
N ALA A 617 -24.65 10.68 9.94
CA ALA A 617 -25.34 9.41 10.11
C ALA A 617 -26.79 9.60 10.55
N THR A 618 -27.68 8.72 10.11
CA THR A 618 -29.09 8.69 10.50
C THR A 618 -29.39 7.48 11.37
N VAL A 619 -30.15 7.67 12.44
CA VAL A 619 -30.61 6.57 13.30
C VAL A 619 -31.65 5.73 12.56
N THR A 620 -31.33 4.48 12.24
CA THR A 620 -32.24 3.54 11.56
C THR A 620 -32.89 2.55 12.52
N ARG A 621 -32.20 2.23 13.62
CA ARG A 621 -32.71 1.40 14.71
C ARG A 621 -32.41 2.05 16.06
N SER A 622 -33.34 1.89 16.99
CA SER A 622 -33.19 2.31 18.37
C SER A 622 -33.77 1.23 19.27
N ASN A 623 -33.03 0.81 20.27
CA ASN A 623 -33.43 -0.18 21.26
C ASN A 623 -32.87 0.20 22.63
N GLY A 624 -33.67 0.88 23.44
CA GLY A 624 -33.27 1.39 24.75
C GLY A 624 -32.07 2.33 24.65
N ASP A 625 -30.93 1.89 25.15
CA ASP A 625 -29.67 2.64 25.19
C ASP A 625 -28.75 2.41 23.97
N VAL A 626 -29.18 1.59 23.01
CA VAL A 626 -28.41 1.20 21.81
C VAL A 626 -29.07 1.77 20.55
N GLN A 627 -28.28 2.44 19.72
CA GLN A 627 -28.71 2.96 18.42
C GLN A 627 -27.85 2.43 17.28
N GLY A 628 -28.50 1.99 16.21
CA GLY A 628 -27.82 1.74 14.94
C GLY A 628 -27.95 2.92 14.02
N LEU A 629 -26.81 3.32 13.50
CA LEU A 629 -26.63 4.46 12.62
C LEU A 629 -26.30 3.96 11.21
N GLU A 630 -26.82 4.65 10.22
CA GLU A 630 -26.46 4.50 8.81
C GLU A 630 -25.76 5.77 8.34
N PHE A 631 -24.58 5.65 7.74
CA PHE A 631 -23.81 6.78 7.23
C PHE A 631 -24.36 7.26 5.88
N GLU A 632 -24.45 8.57 5.69
CA GLU A 632 -24.83 9.15 4.38
C GLU A 632 -23.77 8.90 3.31
N GLN A 633 -22.50 8.88 3.71
CA GLN A 633 -21.38 8.51 2.86
C GLN A 633 -20.67 7.31 3.46
N SER A 634 -20.40 6.29 2.65
CA SER A 634 -19.67 5.13 3.13
C SER A 634 -18.24 5.50 3.54
N LEU A 635 -17.79 4.94 4.66
CA LEU A 635 -16.40 4.95 5.06
C LEU A 635 -15.57 4.12 4.09
N ILE A 636 -14.28 4.44 4.03
CA ILE A 636 -13.29 3.74 3.22
C ILE A 636 -12.31 2.97 4.11
N GLU A 637 -11.61 2.01 3.52
CA GLU A 637 -10.59 1.24 4.23
C GLU A 637 -9.36 2.09 4.54
N ASP A 638 -8.83 1.92 5.75
CA ASP A 638 -7.57 2.53 6.14
C ASP A 638 -6.34 1.74 5.65
N GLY A 639 -6.58 0.59 5.02
CA GLY A 639 -5.58 -0.32 4.45
C GLY A 639 -5.20 -1.51 5.33
N SER A 640 -5.82 -1.67 6.51
CA SER A 640 -5.54 -2.76 7.46
C SER A 640 -6.80 -3.32 8.14
N GLY A 641 -7.90 -3.28 7.39
CA GLY A 641 -9.24 -3.60 7.87
C GLY A 641 -9.92 -2.49 8.67
N GLY A 642 -9.23 -1.41 9.06
CA GLY A 642 -9.86 -0.27 9.74
C GLY A 642 -10.67 0.59 8.78
N LEU A 643 -11.51 1.47 9.32
CA LEU A 643 -12.40 2.32 8.54
C LEU A 643 -12.19 3.79 8.88
N CYS A 644 -12.20 4.62 7.83
CA CYS A 644 -11.98 6.04 7.95
C CYS A 644 -12.86 6.84 6.99
N THR A 645 -13.03 8.13 7.27
CA THR A 645 -13.73 9.04 6.34
C THR A 645 -12.80 9.36 5.16
N ARG A 646 -13.39 9.53 3.97
CA ARG A 646 -12.66 9.90 2.76
C ARG A 646 -11.92 11.23 2.90
N ASN A 647 -12.56 12.19 3.56
CA ASN A 647 -12.03 13.52 3.81
C ASN A 647 -12.05 13.81 5.32
N ARG A 648 -11.17 14.72 5.75
CA ARG A 648 -11.13 15.24 7.12
C ARG A 648 -11.41 16.73 7.12
N VAL A 649 -11.91 17.24 8.25
CA VAL A 649 -12.03 18.69 8.45
C VAL A 649 -10.63 19.31 8.34
N SER A 650 -10.50 20.34 7.49
CA SER A 650 -9.21 21.00 7.25
C SER A 650 -8.76 21.81 8.47
N PRO A 651 -7.54 21.58 9.01
CA PRO A 651 -6.95 22.43 10.05
C PRO A 651 -6.88 23.91 9.66
N TYR A 652 -6.73 24.22 8.37
CA TYR A 652 -6.76 25.61 7.90
C TYR A 652 -8.14 26.27 8.04
N ALA A 653 -9.22 25.49 7.89
CA ALA A 653 -10.57 25.99 8.12
C ALA A 653 -10.81 26.27 9.61
N LEU A 654 -10.30 25.41 10.49
CA LEU A 654 -10.35 25.61 11.94
C LEU A 654 -9.52 26.80 12.40
N ALA A 655 -8.35 26.99 11.80
CA ALA A 655 -7.53 28.16 12.08
C ALA A 655 -8.20 29.47 11.66
N ALA A 656 -8.95 29.46 10.55
CA ALA A 656 -9.76 30.59 10.14
C ALA A 656 -10.93 30.89 11.11
N ALA A 657 -11.40 29.89 11.86
CA ALA A 657 -12.42 30.01 12.90
C ALA A 657 -11.84 30.38 14.29
N GLY A 658 -10.53 30.62 14.40
CA GLY A 658 -9.87 31.10 15.63
C GLY A 658 -9.05 30.06 16.40
N SER A 659 -8.98 28.80 15.95
CA SER A 659 -8.11 27.78 16.57
C SER A 659 -6.63 27.94 16.16
N PRO A 660 -5.65 27.51 16.96
CA PRO A 660 -4.26 27.43 16.52
C PRO A 660 -4.10 26.44 15.36
N LEU A 661 -3.27 26.77 14.36
CA LEU A 661 -2.92 25.82 13.30
C LEU A 661 -2.00 24.73 13.87
N ALA A 662 -2.57 23.54 14.10
CA ALA A 662 -1.87 22.37 14.58
C ALA A 662 -2.44 21.11 13.90
N ALA A 663 -1.67 20.01 13.97
CA ALA A 663 -2.17 18.69 13.60
C ALA A 663 -3.37 18.30 14.49
N LEU A 664 -4.27 17.49 13.96
CA LEU A 664 -5.50 17.15 14.66
C LEU A 664 -5.22 16.08 15.72
N ALA A 665 -5.55 16.37 16.98
CA ALA A 665 -5.34 15.44 18.08
C ALA A 665 -6.19 14.16 17.92
N PRO A 666 -5.66 12.99 18.30
CA PRO A 666 -6.46 11.79 18.47
C PRO A 666 -7.40 11.97 19.67
N GLY A 667 -8.69 12.11 19.40
CA GLY A 667 -9.73 12.22 20.42
C GLY A 667 -10.02 13.67 20.86
N LYS A 668 -11.30 14.01 20.76
CA LYS A 668 -11.96 15.29 21.10
C LYS A 668 -11.67 16.45 20.13
N PHE A 669 -12.66 16.73 19.27
CA PHE A 669 -12.77 18.02 18.62
C PHE A 669 -13.14 19.10 19.67
N LEU A 670 -12.15 19.88 20.12
CA LEU A 670 -12.29 20.92 21.15
C LEU A 670 -12.85 22.26 20.63
N SER A 671 -13.51 22.30 19.47
CA SER A 671 -13.90 23.57 18.84
C SER A 671 -15.34 24.04 19.13
N MET A 672 -16.08 23.38 20.02
CA MET A 672 -17.32 23.96 20.53
C MET A 672 -17.22 24.02 22.05
N ASP A 673 -16.91 25.22 22.56
CA ASP A 673 -17.49 25.66 23.82
C ASP A 673 -18.95 25.22 23.76
N GLN A 674 -19.41 24.43 24.75
CA GLN A 674 -20.82 24.07 24.82
C GLN A 674 -21.59 25.39 24.83
N GLY A 675 -22.13 25.78 23.68
CA GLY A 675 -23.02 26.91 23.60
C GLY A 675 -24.16 26.68 24.58
N SER A 676 -24.93 27.71 24.88
CA SER A 676 -26.10 27.67 25.77
C SER A 676 -27.24 26.72 25.30
N ALA A 677 -26.95 25.72 24.48
CA ALA A 677 -27.86 24.73 23.92
C ALA A 677 -28.22 23.67 24.98
N ILE A 678 -29.51 23.36 25.04
CA ILE A 678 -30.09 22.38 25.97
C ILE A 678 -29.97 20.99 25.33
N PRO A 679 -29.44 19.96 26.03
CA PRO A 679 -29.39 18.60 25.50
C PRO A 679 -30.80 18.07 25.24
N LYS A 680 -31.02 17.55 24.02
CA LYS A 680 -32.27 16.97 23.56
C LYS A 680 -32.46 15.52 23.99
N PHE A 681 -31.35 14.79 24.19
CA PHE A 681 -31.36 13.38 24.57
C PHE A 681 -30.71 13.19 25.95
N GLY A 682 -31.26 12.27 26.76
CA GLY A 682 -30.67 11.89 28.04
C GLY A 682 -29.69 10.72 27.89
N TYR A 683 -28.74 10.61 28.82
CA TYR A 683 -27.93 9.39 28.95
C TYR A 683 -28.75 8.28 29.59
N ALA A 684 -28.57 7.05 29.11
CA ALA A 684 -29.15 5.87 29.75
C ALA A 684 -28.53 5.67 31.13
N MET A 685 -29.37 5.32 32.13
CA MET A 685 -28.87 5.00 33.46
C MET A 685 -28.05 3.70 33.41
N GLN A 686 -26.81 3.73 33.93
CA GLN A 686 -26.02 2.51 34.08
C GLN A 686 -26.76 1.54 35.01
N PRO A 687 -26.89 0.25 34.65
CA PRO A 687 -27.38 -0.75 35.60
C PRO A 687 -26.42 -0.78 36.80
N ALA A 688 -27.00 -0.71 38.00
CA ALA A 688 -26.30 -0.63 39.28
C ALA A 688 -25.54 -1.92 39.63
#